data_AF-A0A437P6Q6-F1
#
_entry.id   AF-A0A437P6Q6-F1
#
_cell.length_a   1.000
_cell.length_b   1.000
_cell.length_c   1.000
_cell.angle_alpha   90.00
_cell.angle_beta   90.00
_cell.angle_gamma   90.00
#
_symmetry.space_group_name_H-M   'P 1'
#
loop_
_entity.id
_entity.type
_entity.pdbx_description
1 polymer ?
#
loop_
_entity_poly.entity_id
_entity_poly.type
_entity_poly.pdbx_seq_one_letter_code
_entity_poly.pdbx_strand_id
1 'polypeptide(L)'
;MRRQAETRKGRIPGRRAVLLGSAAVAATTAAGVVVGRTAASPPSPRATAPSPASGRPAAEGDHALLLQVLAHPDDDLYFMNPDTAQAIAAGVPLVCVYVTAGEADGVNKIPGRPHPPADKAAYASARHQGLRQSYAAQFGLPVFSRWRTEVATLAGGHQAEVNTLEHRGRRVELVFLDLAMHTPAGHMGTPALWRERGLPLPTVVVNGSPLRRAQTYDYDGLVDVLVALFERYRPTLVHTLDPDPDIQHSDLRTRIRDSEQAGYSDHGDHTAVAAFTWAALIRWAQRTSDGPPPFAVTAFRGYYNHHWPDNLPEAVLHAKAERLVPYGAAPDWQCGNPSGCGDYNVGGDRPLTNRKGWIRSTHYRYPGPRIALTQEPDGRLTGYGVLGLRAVRWRESEEGVFGRPTDLGGGPLAPTLGAATLSDGRQLLFGLRLAALEGRGGSDLREIALLEQRAAGGKFGAWTGLGNPETDPVRGRRIGVPVAVTAPDGRVHLFVRDAGQGISTRVRNLDGRWSPWRGLGGGPVQDGLTAVVGADGGVHVYAPGRDTVHHWTPQGPAPLAGLPVPADAVAAAGDRLYYRTPASSALTATAGPAVGFPGYGPVTADGPYLLGRDASGRLQLLRGGGRIQHAARDLVSLDGPALRATPSGPVAAGLSPAARPWLWRPTRSTGTGSGTARKV
;
A
#
# COMPACT_ATOMS: atom_id res chain seq x y z
N MET A 1 8.35 -82.96 -5.54
CA MET A 1 9.28 -83.90 -6.22
C MET A 1 10.53 -83.14 -6.65
N ARG A 2 11.70 -83.81 -6.65
CA ARG A 2 13.02 -83.52 -7.29
C ARG A 2 13.31 -82.07 -7.78
N ARG A 3 14.32 -81.36 -7.26
CA ARG A 3 15.80 -81.46 -7.42
C ARG A 3 16.36 -80.94 -8.76
N GLN A 4 17.41 -80.09 -8.63
CA GLN A 4 18.45 -79.68 -9.60
C GLN A 4 17.96 -78.84 -10.81
N ALA A 5 18.46 -77.63 -11.13
CA ALA A 5 19.78 -76.97 -11.09
C ALA A 5 20.61 -77.16 -12.38
N GLU A 6 20.84 -76.06 -13.13
CA GLU A 6 22.16 -75.60 -13.61
C GLU A 6 22.10 -74.25 -14.39
N THR A 7 23.05 -73.36 -14.06
CA THR A 7 23.90 -72.43 -14.87
C THR A 7 23.43 -71.73 -16.17
N ARG A 8 24.00 -70.58 -16.61
CA ARG A 8 24.70 -69.40 -16.02
C ARG A 8 24.97 -68.38 -17.16
N LYS A 9 25.21 -67.10 -16.82
CA LYS A 9 25.67 -65.94 -17.66
C LYS A 9 24.54 -65.16 -18.39
N GLY A 10 24.48 -63.82 -18.34
CA GLY A 10 25.31 -62.92 -17.51
C GLY A 10 24.96 -61.42 -17.55
N ARG A 11 25.40 -60.72 -16.49
CA ARG A 11 25.68 -59.25 -16.33
C ARG A 11 24.58 -58.20 -16.59
N ILE A 12 23.85 -57.91 -15.50
CA ILE A 12 23.47 -56.56 -14.99
C ILE A 12 24.65 -56.05 -14.08
N PRO A 13 24.56 -55.03 -13.19
CA PRO A 13 24.18 -53.59 -13.24
C PRO A 13 25.43 -52.66 -13.18
N GLY A 14 25.42 -51.34 -12.92
CA GLY A 14 24.35 -50.32 -12.83
C GLY A 14 24.42 -49.36 -11.61
N ARG A 15 24.68 -48.04 -11.85
CA ARG A 15 24.58 -46.84 -10.94
C ARG A 15 25.57 -46.66 -9.75
N ARG A 16 26.27 -45.49 -9.76
CA ARG A 16 26.78 -44.64 -8.63
C ARG A 16 27.82 -45.29 -7.67
N ALA A 17 28.90 -44.66 -7.17
CA ALA A 17 29.10 -43.27 -6.74
C ALA A 17 30.60 -42.95 -6.39
N VAL A 18 30.89 -41.66 -6.13
CA VAL A 18 31.97 -41.08 -5.28
C VAL A 18 33.42 -40.97 -5.81
N LEU A 19 34.04 -39.84 -5.46
CA LEU A 19 35.37 -39.33 -5.79
C LEU A 19 36.55 -40.12 -5.19
N LEU A 20 37.71 -40.07 -5.86
CA LEU A 20 39.02 -39.55 -5.36
C LEU A 20 40.16 -39.91 -6.34
N GLY A 21 41.25 -39.13 -6.38
CA GLY A 21 42.55 -39.60 -6.90
C GLY A 21 43.17 -38.89 -8.13
N SER A 22 43.95 -37.83 -7.85
CA SER A 22 45.30 -37.56 -8.41
C SER A 22 45.68 -37.83 -9.89
N ALA A 23 46.01 -36.71 -10.56
CA ALA A 23 47.23 -36.45 -11.33
C ALA A 23 47.54 -37.19 -12.66
N ALA A 24 47.57 -36.41 -13.74
CA ALA A 24 48.58 -36.52 -14.80
C ALA A 24 49.00 -35.10 -15.25
N VAL A 25 50.30 -34.86 -15.38
CA VAL A 25 50.89 -33.54 -15.69
C VAL A 25 51.02 -33.36 -17.19
N ALA A 26 50.61 -32.20 -17.71
CA ALA A 26 51.01 -31.71 -19.02
C ALA A 26 51.41 -30.23 -18.89
N ALA A 27 52.70 -29.96 -18.81
CA ALA A 27 53.23 -28.61 -18.69
C ALA A 27 53.33 -27.95 -20.07
N THR A 28 52.55 -26.89 -20.29
CA THR A 28 52.76 -25.93 -21.38
C THR A 28 52.91 -24.54 -20.80
N THR A 29 54.14 -24.01 -20.85
CA THR A 29 54.48 -22.67 -20.36
C THR A 29 54.00 -21.61 -21.34
N ALA A 30 52.79 -21.10 -21.12
CA ALA A 30 52.33 -19.83 -21.67
C ALA A 30 52.35 -18.78 -20.54
N ALA A 31 53.16 -17.73 -20.70
CA ALA A 31 53.24 -16.62 -19.76
C ALA A 31 51.98 -15.72 -19.87
N GLY A 32 50.87 -16.20 -19.33
CA GLY A 32 49.64 -15.43 -19.22
C GLY A 32 49.80 -14.36 -18.14
N VAL A 33 49.79 -13.09 -18.54
CA VAL A 33 49.64 -11.96 -17.59
C VAL A 33 48.30 -12.14 -16.88
N VAL A 34 48.34 -12.56 -15.62
CA VAL A 34 47.19 -12.49 -14.73
C VAL A 34 46.93 -11.02 -14.47
N VAL A 35 46.14 -10.39 -15.33
CA VAL A 35 45.47 -9.14 -15.01
C VAL A 35 44.53 -9.49 -13.87
N GLY A 36 45.01 -9.25 -12.65
CA GLY A 36 44.21 -9.33 -11.44
C GLY A 36 43.08 -8.33 -11.57
N ARG A 37 41.94 -8.78 -12.11
CA ARG A 37 40.65 -8.12 -11.95
C ARG A 37 40.34 -8.18 -10.47
N THR A 38 40.82 -7.18 -9.75
CA THR A 38 40.23 -6.77 -8.48
C THR A 38 38.77 -6.52 -8.78
N ALA A 39 37.93 -7.50 -8.46
CA ALA A 39 36.49 -7.31 -8.44
C ALA A 39 36.25 -6.27 -7.33
N ALA A 40 36.21 -5.00 -7.73
CA ALA A 40 35.93 -3.91 -6.83
C ALA A 40 34.63 -4.25 -6.11
N SER A 41 34.68 -4.35 -4.78
CA SER A 41 33.49 -4.57 -3.98
C SER A 41 32.43 -3.56 -4.44
N PRO A 42 31.19 -3.98 -4.71
CA PRO A 42 30.15 -3.05 -5.13
C PRO A 42 30.09 -1.90 -4.11
N PRO A 43 30.00 -0.64 -4.56
CA PRO A 43 30.03 0.50 -3.65
C PRO A 43 28.93 0.34 -2.60
N SER A 44 29.27 0.58 -1.33
CA SER A 44 28.31 0.48 -0.23
C SER A 44 27.04 1.26 -0.56
N PRO A 45 25.84 0.70 -0.35
CA PRO A 45 24.58 1.37 -0.67
C PRO A 45 24.54 2.78 -0.08
N ARG A 46 24.27 3.79 -0.92
CA ARG A 46 24.28 5.20 -0.50
C ARG A 46 22.85 5.69 -0.26
N ALA A 47 22.54 5.99 0.99
CA ALA A 47 21.35 6.76 1.33
C ALA A 47 21.49 8.20 0.79
N THR A 48 20.43 8.70 0.14
CA THR A 48 20.27 10.13 -0.12
C THR A 48 20.08 10.89 1.19
N ALA A 49 20.42 12.19 1.25
CA ALA A 49 20.06 13.01 2.42
C ALA A 49 18.53 13.25 2.47
N PRO A 50 17.92 13.37 3.66
CA PRO A 50 16.53 13.81 3.78
C PRO A 50 16.34 15.21 3.18
N SER A 51 15.23 15.42 2.47
CA SER A 51 14.92 16.72 1.86
C SER A 51 14.86 17.83 2.94
N PRO A 52 15.46 19.01 2.74
CA PRO A 52 15.40 20.10 3.72
C PRO A 52 13.96 20.63 3.88
N ALA A 53 13.68 21.25 5.03
CA ALA A 53 12.45 22.02 5.21
C ALA A 53 12.59 23.37 4.49
N SER A 54 11.72 23.66 3.54
CA SER A 54 11.67 24.99 2.89
C SER A 54 10.88 26.00 3.71
N GLY A 55 10.00 25.55 4.60
CA GLY A 55 9.06 26.39 5.34
C GLY A 55 7.98 27.06 4.48
N ARG A 56 7.99 26.84 3.16
CA ARG A 56 6.96 27.32 2.23
C ARG A 56 5.65 26.55 2.45
N PRO A 57 4.50 27.11 2.05
CA PRO A 57 3.28 26.34 1.93
C PRO A 57 3.46 25.14 0.98
N ALA A 58 2.66 24.08 1.12
CA ALA A 58 2.45 23.20 -0.02
C ALA A 58 1.78 23.99 -1.16
N ALA A 59 2.07 23.64 -2.41
CA ALA A 59 1.17 24.02 -3.49
C ALA A 59 -0.21 23.41 -3.22
N GLU A 60 -1.28 24.03 -3.69
CA GLU A 60 -2.65 23.53 -3.48
C GLU A 60 -3.23 23.01 -4.79
N GLY A 61 -4.01 21.93 -4.71
CA GLY A 61 -4.76 21.40 -5.83
C GLY A 61 -6.08 22.15 -5.97
N ASP A 62 -6.34 22.69 -7.16
CA ASP A 62 -7.60 23.39 -7.48
C ASP A 62 -8.79 22.42 -7.42
N HIS A 63 -8.57 21.17 -7.84
CA HIS A 63 -9.57 20.10 -7.87
C HIS A 63 -8.96 18.77 -7.40
N ALA A 64 -9.78 17.90 -6.81
CA ALA A 64 -9.37 16.54 -6.49
C ALA A 64 -9.23 15.70 -7.76
N LEU A 65 -8.21 14.83 -7.84
CA LEU A 65 -8.10 13.79 -8.86
C LEU A 65 -7.40 12.56 -8.27
N LEU A 66 -7.99 11.39 -8.47
CA LEU A 66 -7.42 10.09 -8.13
C LEU A 66 -6.75 9.49 -9.37
N LEU A 67 -5.45 9.24 -9.29
CA LEU A 67 -4.71 8.49 -10.30
C LEU A 67 -4.21 7.17 -9.71
N GLN A 68 -4.46 6.06 -10.39
CA GLN A 68 -4.07 4.72 -9.97
C GLN A 68 -3.03 4.17 -10.94
N VAL A 69 -1.88 3.72 -10.44
CA VAL A 69 -0.87 3.02 -11.26
C VAL A 69 -0.91 1.55 -10.91
N LEU A 70 -1.22 0.73 -11.91
CA LEU A 70 -1.70 -0.65 -11.78
C LEU A 70 -0.81 -1.56 -12.62
N ALA A 71 -0.51 -2.76 -12.13
CA ALA A 71 0.28 -3.71 -12.89
C ALA A 71 -0.59 -4.40 -13.95
N HIS A 72 -1.77 -4.87 -13.56
CA HIS A 72 -2.69 -5.61 -14.42
C HIS A 72 -4.07 -4.93 -14.54
N PRO A 73 -4.78 -5.15 -15.66
CA PRO A 73 -6.19 -4.79 -15.86
C PRO A 73 -7.20 -5.46 -14.91
N ASP A 74 -7.12 -5.25 -13.60
CA ASP A 74 -8.08 -5.65 -12.53
C ASP A 74 -7.62 -5.31 -11.09
N ASP A 75 -6.35 -4.95 -10.89
CA ASP A 75 -5.75 -4.65 -9.58
C ASP A 75 -6.55 -3.63 -8.75
N ASP A 76 -7.13 -2.62 -9.40
CA ASP A 76 -8.00 -1.60 -8.83
C ASP A 76 -9.32 -2.16 -8.27
N LEU A 77 -9.94 -3.06 -9.04
CA LEU A 77 -11.17 -3.76 -8.67
C LEU A 77 -10.92 -4.73 -7.50
N TYR A 78 -9.78 -5.44 -7.51
CA TYR A 78 -9.39 -6.39 -6.47
C TYR A 78 -8.88 -5.74 -5.18
N PHE A 79 -8.02 -4.72 -5.26
CA PHE A 79 -7.22 -4.26 -4.12
C PHE A 79 -7.53 -2.84 -3.66
N MET A 80 -8.07 -1.96 -4.52
CA MET A 80 -8.28 -0.54 -4.22
C MET A 80 -9.73 -0.16 -3.92
N ASN A 81 -10.65 -1.13 -3.92
CA ASN A 81 -12.02 -0.96 -3.47
C ASN A 81 -12.16 -1.42 -2.00
N PRO A 82 -12.94 -0.74 -1.13
CA PRO A 82 -13.99 0.23 -1.45
C PRO A 82 -13.54 1.69 -1.67
N ASP A 83 -12.30 2.06 -1.37
CA ASP A 83 -11.83 3.46 -1.43
C ASP A 83 -12.00 4.10 -2.81
N THR A 84 -11.74 3.36 -3.88
CA THR A 84 -11.95 3.82 -5.28
C THR A 84 -13.42 4.16 -5.55
N ALA A 85 -14.35 3.29 -5.16
CA ALA A 85 -15.78 3.56 -5.28
C ALA A 85 -16.25 4.75 -4.42
N GLN A 86 -15.61 5.00 -3.28
CA GLN A 86 -15.91 6.16 -2.42
C GLN A 86 -15.43 7.46 -3.04
N ALA A 87 -14.23 7.49 -3.63
CA ALA A 87 -13.75 8.64 -4.42
C ALA A 87 -14.69 8.94 -5.60
N ILE A 88 -15.09 7.90 -6.35
CA ILE A 88 -16.03 8.02 -7.47
C ILE A 88 -17.40 8.55 -7.00
N ALA A 89 -17.93 8.04 -5.88
CA ALA A 89 -19.20 8.50 -5.30
C ALA A 89 -19.13 9.95 -4.78
N ALA A 90 -17.93 10.39 -4.37
CA ALA A 90 -17.64 11.78 -3.99
C ALA A 90 -17.52 12.74 -5.19
N GLY A 91 -17.61 12.23 -6.43
CA GLY A 91 -17.43 13.01 -7.64
C GLY A 91 -15.96 13.27 -8.03
N VAL A 92 -15.00 12.56 -7.43
CA VAL A 92 -13.57 12.68 -7.78
C VAL A 92 -13.33 12.03 -9.16
N PRO A 93 -12.76 12.76 -10.14
CA PRO A 93 -12.30 12.19 -11.40
C PRO A 93 -11.24 11.11 -11.18
N LEU A 94 -11.29 10.06 -12.00
CA LEU A 94 -10.42 8.90 -11.91
C LEU A 94 -9.57 8.71 -13.17
N VAL A 95 -8.30 8.38 -13.00
CA VAL A 95 -7.38 7.96 -14.07
C VAL A 95 -6.73 6.64 -13.65
N CYS A 96 -6.97 5.56 -14.39
CA CYS A 96 -6.33 4.26 -14.16
C CYS A 96 -5.24 4.05 -15.23
N VAL A 97 -3.99 3.88 -14.81
CA VAL A 97 -2.83 3.62 -15.68
C VAL A 97 -2.44 2.16 -15.52
N TYR A 98 -2.76 1.33 -16.52
CA TYR A 98 -2.41 -0.08 -16.55
C TYR A 98 -1.06 -0.24 -17.27
N VAL A 99 -0.04 -0.65 -16.52
CA VAL A 99 1.34 -0.71 -17.01
C VAL A 99 1.58 -1.93 -17.90
N THR A 100 1.08 -3.11 -17.52
CA THR A 100 1.16 -4.31 -18.37
C THR A 100 -0.14 -4.57 -19.12
N ALA A 101 -0.06 -5.26 -20.25
CA ALA A 101 -1.23 -5.72 -21.01
C ALA A 101 -2.06 -6.79 -20.26
N GLY A 102 -1.56 -7.31 -19.11
CA GLY A 102 -2.25 -8.36 -18.35
C GLY A 102 -2.42 -9.68 -19.11
N GLU A 103 -1.59 -9.94 -20.13
CA GLU A 103 -1.88 -10.95 -21.14
C GLU A 103 -1.54 -12.39 -20.70
N ALA A 104 -0.89 -12.56 -19.55
CA ALA A 104 -0.60 -13.83 -18.88
C ALA A 104 -0.11 -14.95 -19.83
N ASP A 105 -0.87 -16.05 -19.91
CA ASP A 105 -0.66 -17.17 -20.84
C ASP A 105 -1.49 -17.06 -22.14
N GLY A 106 -2.33 -16.02 -22.27
CA GLY A 106 -3.21 -15.78 -23.41
C GLY A 106 -4.51 -16.60 -23.42
N VAL A 107 -4.85 -17.34 -22.36
CA VAL A 107 -6.00 -18.26 -22.35
C VAL A 107 -7.24 -17.63 -21.68
N ASN A 108 -8.21 -17.21 -22.49
CA ASN A 108 -9.49 -16.68 -22.00
C ASN A 108 -10.65 -17.69 -22.14
N LYS A 109 -10.76 -18.65 -21.21
CA LYS A 109 -11.74 -19.74 -21.33
C LYS A 109 -13.16 -19.32 -20.89
N ILE A 110 -14.06 -19.19 -21.86
CA ILE A 110 -15.51 -19.02 -21.60
C ILE A 110 -16.08 -20.26 -20.87
N PRO A 111 -16.82 -20.10 -19.74
CA PRO A 111 -17.54 -21.18 -19.09
C PRO A 111 -18.45 -21.99 -20.03
N GLY A 112 -18.45 -23.31 -19.90
CA GLY A 112 -19.22 -24.21 -20.77
C GLY A 112 -18.71 -24.37 -22.21
N ARG A 113 -17.63 -23.67 -22.60
CA ARG A 113 -17.02 -23.80 -23.94
C ARG A 113 -15.73 -24.64 -23.90
N PRO A 114 -15.28 -25.17 -25.05
CA PRO A 114 -13.95 -25.77 -25.21
C PRO A 114 -12.82 -24.81 -24.79
N HIS A 115 -11.66 -25.36 -24.47
CA HIS A 115 -10.47 -24.56 -24.15
C HIS A 115 -9.94 -23.90 -25.44
N PRO A 116 -9.82 -22.56 -25.50
CA PRO A 116 -9.29 -21.88 -26.69
C PRO A 116 -7.77 -22.06 -26.80
N PRO A 117 -7.17 -21.84 -27.99
CA PRO A 117 -5.73 -21.62 -28.08
C PRO A 117 -5.33 -20.34 -27.31
N ALA A 118 -4.07 -20.27 -26.89
CA ALA A 118 -3.50 -19.07 -26.30
C ALA A 118 -3.40 -17.94 -27.34
N ASP A 119 -4.06 -16.80 -27.07
CA ASP A 119 -3.91 -15.55 -27.82
C ASP A 119 -3.79 -14.38 -26.85
N LYS A 120 -2.56 -13.92 -26.68
CA LYS A 120 -2.20 -12.79 -25.81
C LYS A 120 -2.83 -11.47 -26.25
N ALA A 121 -2.91 -11.21 -27.56
CA ALA A 121 -3.46 -9.97 -28.10
C ALA A 121 -4.99 -9.93 -27.95
N ALA A 122 -5.66 -11.07 -28.12
CA ALA A 122 -7.08 -11.20 -27.85
C ALA A 122 -7.40 -11.12 -26.36
N TYR A 123 -6.63 -11.80 -25.50
CA TYR A 123 -6.93 -11.80 -24.07
C TYR A 123 -6.81 -10.39 -23.46
N ALA A 124 -5.73 -9.65 -23.74
CA ALA A 124 -5.60 -8.25 -23.35
C ALA A 124 -6.80 -7.40 -23.82
N SER A 125 -7.23 -7.57 -25.08
CA SER A 125 -8.39 -6.87 -25.64
C SER A 125 -9.69 -7.15 -24.88
N ALA A 126 -9.91 -8.41 -24.49
CA ALA A 126 -11.06 -8.81 -23.69
C ALA A 126 -11.01 -8.19 -22.28
N ARG A 127 -9.83 -8.14 -21.65
CA ARG A 127 -9.63 -7.47 -20.35
C ARG A 127 -9.91 -5.97 -20.42
N HIS A 128 -9.43 -5.27 -21.46
CA HIS A 128 -9.72 -3.84 -21.69
C HIS A 128 -11.23 -3.61 -21.86
N GLN A 129 -11.89 -4.52 -22.58
CA GLN A 129 -13.35 -4.50 -22.75
C GLN A 129 -14.08 -4.72 -21.42
N GLY A 130 -13.63 -5.64 -20.57
CA GLY A 130 -14.18 -5.86 -19.23
C GLY A 130 -14.10 -4.61 -18.34
N LEU A 131 -12.97 -3.90 -18.33
CA LEU A 131 -12.81 -2.68 -17.52
C LEU A 131 -13.81 -1.59 -17.93
N ARG A 132 -14.01 -1.40 -19.24
CA ARG A 132 -15.03 -0.48 -19.79
C ARG A 132 -16.44 -0.79 -19.26
N GLN A 133 -16.77 -2.05 -19.04
CA GLN A 133 -18.08 -2.47 -18.49
C GLN A 133 -18.18 -2.25 -16.99
N SER A 134 -17.13 -2.61 -16.23
CA SER A 134 -17.07 -2.36 -14.78
C SER A 134 -17.27 -0.87 -14.47
N TYR A 135 -16.52 0.00 -15.14
CA TYR A 135 -16.62 1.44 -14.90
C TYR A 135 -17.92 2.07 -15.41
N ALA A 136 -18.50 1.56 -16.51
CA ALA A 136 -19.85 1.97 -16.90
C ALA A 136 -20.90 1.62 -15.82
N ALA A 137 -20.84 0.41 -15.25
CA ALA A 137 -21.73 -0.01 -14.16
C ALA A 137 -21.56 0.85 -12.90
N GLN A 138 -20.32 1.16 -12.50
CA GLN A 138 -20.01 2.09 -11.38
C GLN A 138 -20.49 3.54 -11.63
N PHE A 139 -20.76 3.90 -12.87
CA PHE A 139 -21.36 5.19 -13.25
C PHE A 139 -22.90 5.13 -13.34
N GLY A 140 -23.51 3.98 -13.07
CA GLY A 140 -24.95 3.77 -13.17
C GLY A 140 -25.46 3.65 -14.61
N LEU A 141 -24.57 3.27 -15.54
CA LEU A 141 -24.85 3.16 -16.97
C LEU A 141 -24.96 1.71 -17.42
N PRO A 142 -25.59 1.43 -18.58
CA PRO A 142 -25.54 0.12 -19.21
C PRO A 142 -24.09 -0.35 -19.42
N VAL A 143 -23.81 -1.63 -19.17
CA VAL A 143 -22.44 -2.19 -19.25
C VAL A 143 -21.78 -1.95 -20.61
N PHE A 144 -22.53 -2.01 -21.72
CA PHE A 144 -22.03 -1.69 -23.07
C PHE A 144 -22.22 -0.22 -23.45
N SER A 145 -21.92 0.70 -22.53
CA SER A 145 -21.88 2.13 -22.82
C SER A 145 -20.76 2.47 -23.81
N ARG A 146 -20.96 3.51 -24.62
CA ARG A 146 -19.94 4.01 -25.55
C ARG A 146 -18.84 4.76 -24.80
N TRP A 147 -17.60 4.41 -25.09
CA TRP A 147 -16.40 5.12 -24.63
C TRP A 147 -15.79 5.95 -25.78
N ARG A 148 -15.04 7.01 -25.45
CA ARG A 148 -14.16 7.71 -26.41
C ARG A 148 -12.79 7.04 -26.34
N THR A 149 -12.32 6.46 -27.44
CA THR A 149 -11.00 5.83 -27.54
C THR A 149 -10.08 6.70 -28.40
N GLU A 150 -8.93 7.05 -27.84
CA GLU A 150 -7.94 7.96 -28.42
C GLU A 150 -6.53 7.37 -28.25
N VAL A 151 -5.55 7.89 -29.01
CA VAL A 151 -4.13 7.63 -28.78
C VAL A 151 -3.51 8.87 -28.14
N ALA A 152 -2.93 8.72 -26.96
CA ALA A 152 -2.15 9.77 -26.32
C ALA A 152 -0.66 9.58 -26.62
N THR A 153 0.01 10.64 -27.07
CA THR A 153 1.48 10.72 -27.05
C THR A 153 1.95 11.01 -25.63
N LEU A 154 3.01 10.33 -25.22
CA LEU A 154 3.64 10.35 -23.89
C LEU A 154 5.12 10.78 -24.02
N ALA A 155 5.84 10.81 -22.89
CA ALA A 155 7.27 11.08 -22.87
C ALA A 155 8.05 10.12 -23.80
N GLY A 156 9.19 10.59 -24.34
CA GLY A 156 10.03 9.81 -25.25
C GLY A 156 9.41 9.52 -26.63
N GLY A 157 8.21 10.05 -26.93
CA GLY A 157 7.46 9.72 -28.13
C GLY A 157 6.68 8.40 -28.02
N HIS A 158 6.63 7.79 -26.84
CA HIS A 158 5.75 6.66 -26.57
C HIS A 158 4.28 7.03 -26.77
N GLN A 159 3.43 6.02 -26.98
CA GLN A 159 2.00 6.16 -27.19
C GLN A 159 1.23 5.19 -26.29
N ALA A 160 0.05 5.59 -25.85
CA ALA A 160 -0.90 4.74 -25.10
C ALA A 160 -2.31 4.86 -25.68
N GLU A 161 -3.07 3.77 -25.61
CA GLU A 161 -4.51 3.84 -25.81
C GLU A 161 -5.15 4.47 -24.57
N VAL A 162 -5.98 5.50 -24.77
CA VAL A 162 -6.77 6.13 -23.71
C VAL A 162 -8.24 5.93 -23.99
N ASN A 163 -8.98 5.43 -23.01
CA ASN A 163 -10.43 5.25 -23.06
C ASN A 163 -11.07 6.19 -22.04
N THR A 164 -11.88 7.15 -22.48
CA THR A 164 -12.59 8.10 -21.61
C THR A 164 -14.08 7.81 -21.56
N LEU A 165 -14.66 7.82 -20.35
CA LEU A 165 -16.10 7.86 -20.11
C LEU A 165 -16.43 9.09 -19.25
N GLU A 166 -17.37 9.89 -19.71
CA GLU A 166 -17.90 11.07 -19.00
C GLU A 166 -19.42 10.95 -18.87
N HIS A 167 -19.93 11.19 -17.66
CA HIS A 167 -21.37 11.20 -17.40
C HIS A 167 -21.72 12.09 -16.21
N ARG A 168 -22.66 13.02 -16.38
CA ARG A 168 -23.15 13.93 -15.32
C ARG A 168 -22.03 14.62 -14.53
N GLY A 169 -21.00 15.11 -15.23
CA GLY A 169 -19.85 15.80 -14.63
C GLY A 169 -18.81 14.89 -13.95
N ARG A 170 -19.04 13.58 -13.88
CA ARG A 170 -18.03 12.58 -13.47
C ARG A 170 -17.25 12.10 -14.70
N ARG A 171 -15.96 11.80 -14.52
CA ARG A 171 -15.04 11.33 -15.56
C ARG A 171 -14.19 10.16 -15.06
N VAL A 172 -13.97 9.18 -15.92
CA VAL A 172 -12.95 8.14 -15.75
C VAL A 172 -12.15 7.96 -17.04
N GLU A 173 -10.83 7.86 -16.92
CA GLU A 173 -9.90 7.53 -17.99
C GLU A 173 -9.18 6.22 -17.69
N LEU A 174 -9.13 5.32 -18.67
CA LEU A 174 -8.30 4.12 -18.65
C LEU A 174 -7.15 4.33 -19.65
N VAL A 175 -5.92 4.29 -19.17
CA VAL A 175 -4.69 4.50 -19.94
C VAL A 175 -3.93 3.18 -20.00
N PHE A 176 -3.78 2.62 -21.19
CA PHE A 176 -3.14 1.33 -21.43
C PHE A 176 -1.74 1.52 -22.01
N LEU A 177 -0.70 1.18 -21.24
CA LEU A 177 0.70 1.20 -21.69
C LEU A 177 1.10 -0.12 -22.37
N ASP A 178 0.41 -1.22 -22.03
CA ASP A 178 0.49 -2.54 -22.65
C ASP A 178 1.88 -3.19 -22.68
N LEU A 179 2.77 -2.91 -21.72
CA LEU A 179 4.05 -3.62 -21.60
C LEU A 179 3.78 -5.13 -21.44
N ALA A 180 4.52 -5.97 -22.16
CA ALA A 180 4.33 -7.42 -22.07
C ALA A 180 4.68 -7.95 -20.67
N MET A 181 3.82 -8.80 -20.10
CA MET A 181 4.09 -9.45 -18.80
C MET A 181 5.33 -10.37 -18.83
N HIS A 182 5.82 -10.73 -20.03
CA HIS A 182 6.98 -11.61 -20.18
C HIS A 182 7.98 -11.07 -21.21
N THR A 183 9.27 -11.18 -20.91
CA THR A 183 10.35 -10.95 -21.88
C THR A 183 10.35 -12.05 -22.95
N PRO A 184 11.02 -11.85 -24.11
CA PRO A 184 11.18 -12.90 -25.11
C PRO A 184 11.88 -14.18 -24.59
N ALA A 185 12.63 -14.08 -23.48
CA ALA A 185 13.26 -15.22 -22.80
C ALA A 185 12.34 -15.91 -21.77
N GLY A 186 11.08 -15.47 -21.61
CA GLY A 186 10.11 -16.06 -20.68
C GLY A 186 10.27 -15.62 -19.22
N HIS A 187 11.05 -14.59 -18.93
CA HIS A 187 11.12 -13.99 -17.58
C HIS A 187 10.00 -12.98 -17.39
N MET A 188 9.53 -12.73 -16.16
CA MET A 188 8.54 -11.68 -15.89
C MET A 188 9.08 -10.31 -16.33
N GLY A 189 8.27 -9.58 -17.11
CA GLY A 189 8.65 -8.38 -17.84
C GLY A 189 9.07 -7.23 -16.93
N THR A 190 8.14 -6.68 -16.15
CA THR A 190 8.45 -5.48 -15.33
C THR A 190 9.45 -5.75 -14.19
N PRO A 191 9.53 -6.93 -13.55
CA PRO A 191 10.61 -7.27 -12.62
C PRO A 191 11.99 -7.37 -13.26
N ALA A 192 12.08 -7.80 -14.52
CA ALA A 192 13.32 -7.76 -15.28
C ALA A 192 13.66 -6.29 -15.59
N LEU A 193 12.72 -5.52 -16.13
CA LEU A 193 12.89 -4.09 -16.46
C LEU A 193 13.33 -3.24 -15.25
N TRP A 194 12.80 -3.54 -14.06
CA TRP A 194 13.19 -2.87 -12.82
C TRP A 194 14.63 -3.17 -12.39
N ARG A 195 15.15 -4.38 -12.65
CA ARG A 195 16.43 -4.87 -12.10
C ARG A 195 17.59 -4.85 -13.09
N GLU A 196 17.32 -5.01 -14.38
CA GLU A 196 18.32 -5.26 -15.41
C GLU A 196 18.66 -3.97 -16.18
N ARG A 197 19.95 -3.71 -16.37
CA ARG A 197 20.42 -2.50 -17.07
C ARG A 197 20.27 -2.69 -18.57
N GLY A 198 19.60 -1.75 -19.23
CA GLY A 198 19.43 -1.74 -20.68
C GLY A 198 18.54 -2.84 -21.23
N LEU A 199 17.67 -3.44 -20.40
CA LEU A 199 16.66 -4.38 -20.88
C LEU A 199 15.58 -3.63 -21.70
N PRO A 200 15.34 -3.99 -22.97
CA PRO A 200 14.17 -3.57 -23.72
C PRO A 200 12.98 -4.48 -23.42
N LEU A 201 11.84 -3.92 -22.99
CA LEU A 201 10.58 -4.64 -22.84
C LEU A 201 9.56 -4.14 -23.88
N PRO A 202 9.12 -4.99 -24.84
CA PRO A 202 8.13 -4.59 -25.84
C PRO A 202 6.72 -4.51 -25.26
N THR A 203 5.85 -3.75 -25.93
CA THR A 203 4.40 -3.77 -25.70
C THR A 203 3.70 -4.86 -26.50
N VAL A 204 2.56 -5.33 -26.01
CA VAL A 204 1.63 -6.18 -26.76
C VAL A 204 0.88 -5.30 -27.78
N VAL A 205 0.70 -5.79 -29.01
CA VAL A 205 -0.22 -5.17 -29.98
C VAL A 205 -1.62 -5.73 -29.72
N VAL A 206 -2.40 -5.03 -28.91
CA VAL A 206 -3.71 -5.50 -28.43
C VAL A 206 -4.74 -5.51 -29.57
N ASN A 207 -5.52 -6.60 -29.67
CA ASN A 207 -6.54 -6.74 -30.71
C ASN A 207 -7.60 -5.62 -30.61
N GLY A 208 -7.96 -5.03 -31.74
CA GLY A 208 -8.89 -3.90 -31.79
C GLY A 208 -8.30 -2.52 -31.45
N SER A 209 -7.20 -2.44 -30.69
CA SER A 209 -6.55 -1.17 -30.29
C SER A 209 -6.19 -0.27 -31.49
N PRO A 210 -6.29 1.07 -31.40
CA PRO A 210 -5.73 1.96 -32.41
C PRO A 210 -4.19 1.85 -32.53
N LEU A 211 -3.49 1.33 -31.52
CA LEU A 211 -2.05 1.06 -31.58
C LEU A 211 -1.77 -0.22 -32.38
N ARG A 212 -1.28 -0.06 -33.61
CA ARG A 212 -1.01 -1.17 -34.56
C ARG A 212 0.45 -1.64 -34.62
N ARG A 213 1.32 -1.11 -33.76
CA ARG A 213 2.75 -1.44 -33.72
C ARG A 213 3.21 -1.57 -32.27
N ALA A 214 4.04 -2.56 -32.00
CA ALA A 214 4.70 -2.69 -30.70
C ALA A 214 5.67 -1.53 -30.51
N GLN A 215 5.76 -1.06 -29.27
CA GLN A 215 6.75 -0.09 -28.81
C GLN A 215 7.68 -0.77 -27.82
N THR A 216 8.81 -0.17 -27.49
CA THR A 216 9.77 -0.73 -26.54
C THR A 216 10.03 0.26 -25.43
N TYR A 217 9.90 -0.17 -24.18
CA TYR A 217 10.28 0.59 -23.00
C TYR A 217 11.60 0.06 -22.45
N ASP A 218 12.45 0.98 -21.97
CA ASP A 218 13.49 0.67 -20.99
C ASP A 218 13.07 1.20 -19.60
N TYR A 219 13.96 1.09 -18.61
CA TYR A 219 13.71 1.61 -17.27
C TYR A 219 13.40 3.11 -17.26
N ASP A 220 14.21 3.92 -17.96
CA ASP A 220 14.13 5.38 -17.88
C ASP A 220 12.93 5.89 -18.67
N GLY A 221 12.61 5.29 -19.81
CA GLY A 221 11.40 5.56 -20.59
C GLY A 221 10.12 5.32 -19.78
N LEU A 222 10.02 4.22 -19.01
CA LEU A 222 8.86 3.97 -18.15
C LEU A 222 8.78 4.99 -17.00
N VAL A 223 9.90 5.34 -16.36
CA VAL A 223 9.92 6.39 -15.32
C VAL A 223 9.51 7.75 -15.89
N ASP A 224 10.04 8.15 -17.05
CA ASP A 224 9.70 9.44 -17.67
C ASP A 224 8.25 9.50 -18.15
N VAL A 225 7.68 8.39 -18.62
CA VAL A 225 6.23 8.29 -18.91
C VAL A 225 5.38 8.46 -17.66
N LEU A 226 5.70 7.77 -16.56
CA LEU A 226 4.94 7.93 -15.31
C LEU A 226 5.07 9.34 -14.73
N VAL A 227 6.26 9.97 -14.78
CA VAL A 227 6.44 11.37 -14.38
C VAL A 227 5.61 12.31 -15.26
N ALA A 228 5.62 12.13 -16.59
CA ALA A 228 4.85 12.97 -17.50
C ALA A 228 3.32 12.79 -17.31
N LEU A 229 2.86 11.61 -16.91
CA LEU A 229 1.45 11.39 -16.53
C LEU A 229 1.11 12.15 -15.24
N PHE A 230 1.99 12.16 -14.23
CA PHE A 230 1.78 12.97 -13.02
C PHE A 230 1.81 14.47 -13.32
N GLU A 231 2.71 14.93 -14.19
CA GLU A 231 2.78 16.33 -14.64
C GLU A 231 1.52 16.74 -15.44
N ARG A 232 0.99 15.84 -16.28
CA ARG A 232 -0.22 16.06 -17.08
C ARG A 232 -1.50 16.09 -16.25
N TYR A 233 -1.71 15.10 -15.38
CA TYR A 233 -2.97 14.94 -14.63
C TYR A 233 -2.96 15.66 -13.28
N ARG A 234 -1.78 16.00 -12.74
CA ARG A 234 -1.58 16.67 -11.43
C ARG A 234 -2.45 16.06 -10.31
N PRO A 235 -2.37 14.74 -10.08
CA PRO A 235 -3.22 14.06 -9.10
C PRO A 235 -3.03 14.61 -7.69
N THR A 236 -4.13 14.67 -6.92
CA THR A 236 -4.10 14.94 -5.48
C THR A 236 -4.05 13.66 -4.66
N LEU A 237 -4.42 12.53 -5.26
CA LEU A 237 -4.34 11.21 -4.64
C LEU A 237 -3.77 10.22 -5.64
N VAL A 238 -2.69 9.53 -5.27
CA VAL A 238 -2.08 8.48 -6.08
C VAL A 238 -2.24 7.14 -5.38
N HIS A 239 -2.85 6.17 -6.04
CA HIS A 239 -2.92 4.78 -5.58
C HIS A 239 -1.94 3.89 -6.34
N THR A 240 -1.33 2.94 -5.63
CA THR A 240 -0.41 1.94 -6.19
C THR A 240 -0.41 0.68 -5.32
N LEU A 241 0.25 -0.38 -5.76
CA LEU A 241 0.44 -1.60 -4.96
C LEU A 241 1.69 -1.50 -4.05
N ASP A 242 2.02 -2.57 -3.35
CA ASP A 242 3.11 -2.60 -2.36
C ASP A 242 4.49 -2.72 -3.04
N PRO A 243 5.40 -1.73 -2.89
CA PRO A 243 6.77 -1.86 -3.37
C PRO A 243 7.61 -2.82 -2.53
N ASP A 244 7.16 -3.18 -1.31
CA ASP A 244 7.89 -3.93 -0.30
C ASP A 244 7.06 -5.07 0.31
N PRO A 245 6.57 -6.02 -0.50
CA PRO A 245 5.78 -7.14 -0.01
C PRO A 245 6.57 -7.97 1.00
N ASP A 246 5.84 -8.49 1.97
CA ASP A 246 6.38 -9.28 3.06
C ASP A 246 7.04 -10.57 2.57
N ILE A 247 7.99 -11.07 3.37
CA ILE A 247 8.68 -12.33 3.12
C ILE A 247 7.66 -13.47 3.26
N GLN A 248 7.51 -14.27 2.20
CA GLN A 248 6.64 -15.43 2.16
C GLN A 248 7.39 -16.58 1.50
N HIS A 249 7.78 -17.56 2.31
CA HIS A 249 8.43 -18.76 1.81
C HIS A 249 7.39 -19.81 1.43
N SER A 250 7.47 -20.30 0.19
CA SER A 250 6.60 -21.33 -0.35
C SER A 250 7.35 -22.15 -1.41
N ASP A 251 6.93 -23.39 -1.62
CA ASP A 251 7.49 -24.24 -2.68
C ASP A 251 7.05 -23.75 -4.09
N LEU A 252 7.73 -24.21 -5.15
CA LEU A 252 7.44 -23.81 -6.54
C LEU A 252 5.97 -24.00 -6.94
N ARG A 253 5.33 -25.10 -6.53
CA ARG A 253 3.94 -25.41 -6.89
C ARG A 253 2.97 -24.51 -6.13
N THR A 254 3.25 -24.24 -4.86
CA THR A 254 2.45 -23.32 -4.03
C THR A 254 2.54 -21.89 -4.58
N ARG A 255 3.74 -21.34 -4.84
CA ARG A 255 3.85 -19.97 -5.40
C ARG A 255 3.21 -19.82 -6.78
N ILE A 256 3.33 -20.80 -7.68
CA ILE A 256 2.63 -20.76 -8.99
C ILE A 256 1.11 -20.77 -8.78
N ARG A 257 0.60 -21.66 -7.92
CA ARG A 257 -0.84 -21.76 -7.62
C ARG A 257 -1.37 -20.45 -7.08
N ASP A 258 -0.65 -19.83 -6.17
CA ASP A 258 -1.10 -18.63 -5.43
C ASP A 258 -0.70 -17.33 -6.16
N SER A 259 0.02 -17.43 -7.28
CA SER A 259 0.50 -16.33 -8.15
C SER A 259 1.54 -15.42 -7.49
N GLU A 260 2.42 -16.00 -6.67
CA GLU A 260 3.45 -15.27 -5.91
C GLU A 260 4.83 -15.32 -6.58
N GLN A 261 5.60 -14.25 -6.40
CA GLN A 261 7.02 -14.26 -6.73
C GLN A 261 7.84 -15.08 -5.71
N ALA A 262 9.08 -15.44 -6.07
CA ALA A 262 9.93 -16.25 -5.20
C ALA A 262 10.29 -15.49 -3.90
N GLY A 263 9.78 -15.98 -2.76
CA GLY A 263 10.14 -15.50 -1.43
C GLY A 263 9.30 -14.35 -0.88
N TYR A 264 8.27 -13.87 -1.59
CA TYR A 264 7.45 -12.72 -1.17
C TYR A 264 5.96 -12.89 -1.50
N SER A 265 5.11 -12.32 -0.66
CA SER A 265 3.65 -12.53 -0.61
C SER A 265 2.83 -11.87 -1.73
N ASP A 266 3.42 -11.57 -2.89
CA ASP A 266 2.73 -10.81 -3.96
C ASP A 266 3.29 -11.12 -5.36
N HIS A 267 2.59 -10.68 -6.41
CA HIS A 267 3.07 -10.84 -7.79
C HIS A 267 4.36 -10.03 -8.05
N GLY A 268 5.18 -10.52 -8.98
CA GLY A 268 6.39 -9.82 -9.40
C GLY A 268 6.07 -8.45 -9.99
N ASP A 269 5.15 -8.40 -10.96
CA ASP A 269 4.78 -7.15 -11.62
C ASP A 269 4.14 -6.13 -10.66
N HIS A 270 3.35 -6.57 -9.66
CA HIS A 270 2.81 -5.66 -8.63
C HIS A 270 3.93 -4.90 -7.93
N THR A 271 4.96 -5.64 -7.50
CA THR A 271 6.13 -5.10 -6.77
C THR A 271 6.94 -4.15 -7.64
N ALA A 272 7.18 -4.54 -8.90
CA ALA A 272 7.99 -3.76 -9.84
C ALA A 272 7.28 -2.47 -10.27
N VAL A 273 5.98 -2.55 -10.61
CA VAL A 273 5.18 -1.37 -10.98
C VAL A 273 5.00 -0.43 -9.80
N ALA A 274 4.83 -0.93 -8.58
CA ALA A 274 4.86 -0.10 -7.38
C ALA A 274 6.22 0.60 -7.21
N ALA A 275 7.34 -0.10 -7.39
CA ALA A 275 8.67 0.50 -7.32
C ALA A 275 8.91 1.58 -8.39
N PHE A 276 8.49 1.34 -9.64
CA PHE A 276 8.48 2.35 -10.71
C PHE A 276 7.61 3.56 -10.37
N THR A 277 6.43 3.34 -9.77
CA THR A 277 5.52 4.40 -9.32
C THR A 277 6.18 5.28 -8.27
N TRP A 278 6.78 4.67 -7.24
CA TRP A 278 7.50 5.41 -6.19
C TRP A 278 8.73 6.15 -6.75
N ALA A 279 9.51 5.55 -7.65
CA ALA A 279 10.63 6.23 -8.30
C ALA A 279 10.19 7.46 -9.13
N ALA A 280 9.09 7.34 -9.86
CA ALA A 280 8.50 8.44 -10.62
C ALA A 280 7.93 9.53 -9.69
N LEU A 281 7.23 9.19 -8.61
CA LEU A 281 6.74 10.16 -7.62
C LEU A 281 7.89 10.91 -6.93
N ILE A 282 8.99 10.24 -6.62
CA ILE A 282 10.22 10.86 -6.08
C ILE A 282 10.79 11.87 -7.08
N ARG A 283 10.97 11.46 -8.35
CA ARG A 283 11.51 12.32 -9.41
C ARG A 283 10.60 13.52 -9.71
N TRP A 284 9.28 13.34 -9.67
CA TRP A 284 8.30 14.41 -9.85
C TRP A 284 8.32 15.40 -8.68
N ALA A 285 8.26 14.93 -7.43
CA ALA A 285 8.30 15.79 -6.24
C ALA A 285 9.63 16.56 -6.10
N GLN A 286 10.73 16.03 -6.62
CA GLN A 286 12.03 16.73 -6.67
C GLN A 286 12.08 17.85 -7.72
N ARG A 287 11.24 17.83 -8.76
CA ARG A 287 11.18 18.89 -9.78
C ARG A 287 10.42 20.15 -9.31
N THR A 288 9.61 20.06 -8.25
CA THR A 288 8.77 21.19 -7.79
C THR A 288 9.53 22.12 -6.84
N SER A 289 9.66 23.40 -7.21
CA SER A 289 10.39 24.44 -6.45
C SER A 289 9.60 25.11 -5.33
N ASP A 290 8.27 25.04 -5.36
CA ASP A 290 7.40 25.96 -4.62
C ASP A 290 6.83 25.36 -3.32
N GLY A 291 7.51 24.34 -2.80
CA GLY A 291 7.06 23.53 -1.66
C GLY A 291 6.71 22.10 -2.10
N PRO A 292 6.21 21.25 -1.18
CA PRO A 292 5.69 19.94 -1.54
C PRO A 292 4.46 20.07 -2.46
N PRO A 293 4.32 19.21 -3.49
CA PRO A 293 3.11 19.15 -4.29
C PRO A 293 1.93 18.57 -3.48
N PRO A 294 0.67 18.95 -3.80
CA PRO A 294 -0.56 18.60 -3.06
C PRO A 294 -1.04 17.16 -3.29
N PHE A 295 -0.14 16.17 -3.24
CA PHE A 295 -0.56 14.77 -3.39
C PHE A 295 -0.30 13.93 -2.14
N ALA A 296 -1.27 13.07 -1.84
CA ALA A 296 -1.14 11.95 -0.92
C ALA A 296 -0.95 10.64 -1.70
N VAL A 297 -0.33 9.63 -1.09
CA VAL A 297 -0.08 8.32 -1.72
C VAL A 297 -0.64 7.20 -0.87
N THR A 298 -1.46 6.32 -1.45
CA THR A 298 -1.94 5.11 -0.79
C THR A 298 -1.36 3.89 -1.49
N ALA A 299 -0.60 3.08 -0.76
CA ALA A 299 -0.10 1.80 -1.24
C ALA A 299 -0.98 0.66 -0.70
N PHE A 300 -1.43 -0.24 -1.56
CA PHE A 300 -2.29 -1.37 -1.22
C PHE A 300 -1.52 -2.68 -1.31
N ARG A 301 -1.84 -3.63 -0.43
CA ARG A 301 -1.25 -4.97 -0.46
C ARG A 301 -2.09 -5.87 -1.39
N GLY A 302 -1.43 -6.54 -2.34
CA GLY A 302 -2.07 -7.36 -3.38
C GLY A 302 -2.43 -8.75 -2.89
N TYR A 303 -1.78 -9.78 -3.43
CA TYR A 303 -2.08 -11.18 -3.09
C TYR A 303 -1.82 -11.55 -1.63
N TYR A 304 -1.08 -10.70 -0.91
CA TYR A 304 -0.96 -10.67 0.56
C TYR A 304 -2.29 -10.90 1.27
N ASN A 305 -3.39 -10.38 0.72
CA ASN A 305 -4.74 -10.53 1.29
C ASN A 305 -5.15 -11.99 1.52
N HIS A 306 -4.61 -12.97 0.78
CA HIS A 306 -4.87 -14.40 1.02
C HIS A 306 -4.26 -14.91 2.33
N HIS A 307 -3.21 -14.28 2.83
CA HIS A 307 -2.45 -14.76 3.98
C HIS A 307 -3.00 -14.28 5.33
N TRP A 308 -3.91 -13.31 5.33
CA TRP A 308 -4.39 -12.63 6.53
C TRP A 308 -5.90 -12.71 6.67
N PRO A 309 -6.45 -12.47 7.87
CA PRO A 309 -7.89 -12.58 8.10
C PRO A 309 -8.69 -11.59 7.21
N ASP A 310 -9.88 -12.02 6.76
CA ASP A 310 -10.77 -11.23 5.90
C ASP A 310 -11.20 -9.92 6.60
N ASN A 311 -10.87 -8.73 6.07
CA ASN A 311 -11.21 -7.44 6.71
C ASN A 311 -12.46 -6.72 6.16
N LEU A 312 -13.09 -7.25 5.10
CA LEU A 312 -14.36 -6.71 4.60
C LEU A 312 -15.56 -7.54 5.08
N PRO A 313 -16.53 -6.93 5.79
CA PRO A 313 -17.78 -7.60 6.11
C PRO A 313 -18.64 -7.81 4.86
N GLU A 314 -19.54 -8.80 4.92
CA GLU A 314 -20.36 -9.29 3.81
C GLU A 314 -20.93 -8.19 2.91
N ALA A 315 -21.61 -7.19 3.45
CA ALA A 315 -22.20 -6.10 2.66
C ALA A 315 -21.16 -5.27 1.86
N VAL A 316 -19.95 -5.07 2.42
CA VAL A 316 -18.86 -4.33 1.76
C VAL A 316 -18.17 -5.22 0.72
N LEU A 317 -18.00 -6.50 1.03
CA LEU A 317 -17.49 -7.52 0.11
C LEU A 317 -18.42 -7.70 -1.10
N HIS A 318 -19.74 -7.83 -0.91
CA HIS A 318 -20.70 -7.95 -1.99
C HIS A 318 -20.67 -6.72 -2.90
N ALA A 319 -20.70 -5.51 -2.33
CA ALA A 319 -20.52 -4.28 -3.11
C ALA A 319 -19.21 -4.32 -3.91
N LYS A 320 -18.08 -4.70 -3.29
CA LYS A 320 -16.80 -4.84 -4.00
C LYS A 320 -16.86 -5.84 -5.16
N ALA A 321 -17.48 -7.01 -4.96
CA ALA A 321 -17.67 -8.04 -5.98
C ALA A 321 -18.51 -7.57 -7.17
N GLU A 322 -19.55 -6.76 -6.95
CA GLU A 322 -20.37 -6.16 -8.03
C GLU A 322 -19.56 -5.33 -9.03
N ARG A 323 -18.37 -4.81 -8.67
CA ARG A 323 -17.48 -4.13 -9.62
C ARG A 323 -16.68 -5.11 -10.48
N LEU A 324 -16.37 -6.31 -9.97
CA LEU A 324 -15.58 -7.31 -10.67
C LEU A 324 -16.42 -8.19 -11.60
N VAL A 325 -17.70 -8.44 -11.26
CA VAL A 325 -18.61 -9.25 -12.08
C VAL A 325 -18.75 -8.74 -13.53
N PRO A 326 -18.95 -7.44 -13.81
CA PRO A 326 -19.00 -6.93 -15.19
C PRO A 326 -17.65 -6.96 -15.91
N TYR A 327 -16.54 -6.91 -15.17
CA TYR A 327 -15.20 -7.06 -15.75
C TYR A 327 -14.95 -8.49 -16.24
N GLY A 328 -15.44 -9.50 -15.50
CA GLY A 328 -15.33 -10.89 -15.91
C GLY A 328 -16.31 -11.35 -17.00
N ALA A 329 -17.34 -10.54 -17.26
CA ALA A 329 -18.43 -10.77 -18.22
C ALA A 329 -19.26 -12.06 -18.00
N ALA A 330 -20.44 -12.13 -18.62
CA ALA A 330 -21.22 -13.37 -18.70
C ALA A 330 -20.89 -14.14 -20.01
N PRO A 331 -21.03 -15.49 -20.02
CA PRO A 331 -20.65 -16.34 -21.17
C PRO A 331 -21.45 -16.09 -22.47
N ASP A 332 -22.60 -15.43 -22.37
CA ASP A 332 -23.57 -15.16 -23.44
C ASP A 332 -23.55 -13.69 -23.92
N TRP A 333 -22.75 -12.83 -23.29
CA TRP A 333 -22.68 -11.40 -23.60
C TRP A 333 -22.12 -11.12 -25.00
N GLN A 334 -22.76 -10.19 -25.71
CA GLN A 334 -22.43 -9.77 -27.07
C GLN A 334 -22.03 -8.29 -27.11
N CYS A 335 -20.80 -8.00 -26.66
CA CYS A 335 -20.23 -6.66 -26.57
C CYS A 335 -19.67 -6.09 -27.89
N GLY A 336 -19.69 -6.87 -28.98
CA GLY A 336 -19.08 -6.47 -30.27
C GLY A 336 -17.55 -6.60 -30.35
N ASN A 337 -16.85 -6.97 -29.27
CA ASN A 337 -15.43 -7.31 -29.35
C ASN A 337 -15.25 -8.79 -29.76
N PRO A 338 -14.66 -9.10 -30.94
CA PRO A 338 -14.44 -10.49 -31.38
C PRO A 338 -13.46 -11.25 -30.48
N SER A 339 -12.63 -10.57 -29.68
CA SER A 339 -11.72 -11.21 -28.72
C SER A 339 -12.38 -11.60 -27.39
N GLY A 340 -13.66 -11.26 -27.19
CA GLY A 340 -14.41 -11.54 -25.97
C GLY A 340 -14.73 -10.30 -25.16
N CYS A 341 -15.64 -10.47 -24.19
CA CYS A 341 -16.25 -9.35 -23.45
C CYS A 341 -15.66 -9.10 -22.06
N GLY A 342 -14.72 -9.91 -21.60
CA GLY A 342 -14.14 -9.75 -20.28
C GLY A 342 -13.11 -10.84 -19.99
N ASP A 343 -12.61 -10.85 -18.77
CA ASP A 343 -11.83 -11.98 -18.26
C ASP A 343 -12.77 -13.06 -17.71
N TYR A 344 -13.07 -14.06 -18.53
CA TYR A 344 -13.95 -15.14 -18.15
C TYR A 344 -13.39 -16.03 -17.01
N ASN A 345 -12.14 -15.82 -16.58
CA ASN A 345 -11.57 -16.41 -15.37
C ASN A 345 -11.99 -15.71 -14.07
N VAL A 346 -12.76 -14.61 -14.11
CA VAL A 346 -13.28 -13.94 -12.90
C VAL A 346 -14.78 -13.56 -12.96
N GLY A 347 -15.49 -13.91 -14.02
CA GLY A 347 -16.94 -13.66 -14.16
C GLY A 347 -17.84 -14.53 -13.26
N GLY A 348 -19.12 -14.18 -13.20
CA GLY A 348 -20.13 -14.93 -12.43
C GLY A 348 -19.98 -14.79 -10.92
N ASP A 349 -20.16 -15.89 -10.18
CA ASP A 349 -20.00 -15.98 -8.72
C ASP A 349 -18.52 -16.09 -8.28
N ARG A 350 -17.61 -16.30 -9.24
CA ARG A 350 -16.19 -16.55 -9.01
C ARG A 350 -15.45 -15.50 -8.16
N PRO A 351 -15.78 -14.20 -8.16
CA PRO A 351 -15.20 -13.25 -7.21
C PRO A 351 -15.38 -13.71 -5.75
N LEU A 352 -16.55 -14.25 -5.41
CA LEU A 352 -16.90 -14.68 -4.05
C LEU A 352 -16.47 -16.12 -3.75
N THR A 353 -16.47 -17.01 -4.75
CA THR A 353 -16.18 -18.45 -4.59
C THR A 353 -14.72 -18.85 -4.84
N ASN A 354 -13.88 -17.96 -5.40
CA ASN A 354 -12.46 -18.24 -5.62
C ASN A 354 -11.71 -18.46 -4.29
N ARG A 355 -11.13 -19.67 -4.12
CA ARG A 355 -10.31 -20.07 -2.95
C ARG A 355 -9.25 -19.04 -2.56
N LYS A 356 -8.66 -18.30 -3.51
CA LYS A 356 -7.63 -17.31 -3.21
C LYS A 356 -8.15 -16.13 -2.38
N GLY A 357 -9.45 -15.87 -2.39
CA GLY A 357 -10.07 -14.91 -1.47
C GLY A 357 -9.61 -13.45 -1.59
N TRP A 358 -8.76 -13.09 -2.56
CA TRP A 358 -8.10 -11.78 -2.67
C TRP A 358 -9.03 -10.56 -2.52
N ILE A 359 -10.28 -10.69 -2.97
CA ILE A 359 -11.30 -9.64 -2.91
C ILE A 359 -11.83 -9.39 -1.48
N ARG A 360 -11.71 -10.35 -0.57
CA ARG A 360 -12.26 -10.36 0.80
C ARG A 360 -11.60 -9.38 1.75
N SER A 361 -10.46 -8.82 1.34
CA SER A 361 -9.72 -7.85 2.12
C SER A 361 -9.28 -6.64 1.30
N THR A 362 -8.96 -5.56 2.01
CA THR A 362 -8.33 -4.34 1.52
C THR A 362 -7.36 -3.87 2.59
N HIS A 363 -6.13 -4.36 2.53
CA HIS A 363 -5.06 -3.98 3.46
C HIS A 363 -4.14 -2.93 2.83
N TYR A 364 -3.73 -1.95 3.64
CA TYR A 364 -2.79 -0.90 3.22
C TYR A 364 -1.35 -1.29 3.58
N ARG A 365 -0.40 -0.87 2.75
CA ARG A 365 1.00 -0.72 3.15
C ARG A 365 1.19 0.68 3.72
N TYR A 366 2.03 0.80 4.75
CA TYR A 366 2.28 2.07 5.45
C TYR A 366 1.01 2.75 6.01
N PRO A 367 0.04 1.97 6.53
CA PRO A 367 -1.31 2.37 6.93
C PRO A 367 -2.08 3.48 6.18
N GLY A 368 -1.70 3.81 4.94
CA GLY A 368 -2.28 4.93 4.17
C GLY A 368 -1.94 6.33 4.72
N PRO A 369 -2.43 7.40 4.05
CA PRO A 369 -2.20 8.79 4.48
C PRO A 369 -2.96 9.17 5.75
N ARG A 370 -2.24 9.53 6.82
CA ARG A 370 -2.82 9.86 8.14
C ARG A 370 -2.31 11.20 8.69
N ILE A 371 -3.10 11.79 9.59
CA ILE A 371 -2.74 12.99 10.36
C ILE A 371 -2.42 12.60 11.80
N ALA A 372 -1.22 12.89 12.29
CA ALA A 372 -0.92 12.89 13.73
C ALA A 372 -1.40 14.22 14.35
N LEU A 373 -2.27 14.16 15.35
CA LEU A 373 -2.79 15.34 16.04
C LEU A 373 -2.07 15.61 17.35
N THR A 374 -1.73 16.87 17.59
CA THR A 374 -1.27 17.39 18.88
C THR A 374 -2.12 18.60 19.28
N GLN A 375 -2.16 18.90 20.57
CA GLN A 375 -2.81 20.10 21.09
C GLN A 375 -1.72 21.05 21.60
N GLU A 376 -1.75 22.30 21.13
CA GLU A 376 -0.84 23.36 21.60
C GLU A 376 -1.35 23.90 22.96
N PRO A 377 -0.53 24.62 23.75
CA PRO A 377 -0.91 25.10 25.09
C PRO A 377 -2.13 26.04 25.12
N ASP A 378 -2.46 26.70 23.99
CA ASP A 378 -3.64 27.54 23.83
C ASP A 378 -4.93 26.76 23.53
N GLY A 379 -4.83 25.42 23.46
CA GLY A 379 -5.95 24.51 23.21
C GLY A 379 -6.22 24.25 21.73
N ARG A 380 -5.56 24.94 20.78
CA ARG A 380 -5.72 24.70 19.33
C ARG A 380 -5.02 23.42 18.89
N LEU A 381 -5.55 22.79 17.83
CA LEU A 381 -4.92 21.60 17.26
C LEU A 381 -3.84 21.94 16.24
N THR A 382 -2.74 21.19 16.30
CA THR A 382 -1.75 21.10 15.23
C THR A 382 -1.81 19.70 14.64
N GLY A 383 -1.91 19.62 13.32
CA GLY A 383 -1.87 18.36 12.57
C GLY A 383 -0.55 18.20 11.84
N TYR A 384 0.00 16.98 11.83
CA TYR A 384 1.19 16.62 11.07
C TYR A 384 0.87 15.46 10.12
N GLY A 385 1.37 15.50 8.90
CA GLY A 385 1.15 14.44 7.91
C GLY A 385 2.16 14.53 6.77
N VAL A 386 1.89 13.82 5.67
CA VAL A 386 2.79 13.77 4.50
C VAL A 386 2.05 14.21 3.23
N LEU A 387 2.61 15.21 2.55
CA LEU A 387 2.19 15.67 1.22
C LEU A 387 3.41 15.73 0.31
N GLY A 388 3.27 15.29 -0.94
CA GLY A 388 4.37 15.35 -1.92
C GLY A 388 5.63 14.62 -1.44
N LEU A 389 5.44 13.50 -0.73
CA LEU A 389 6.47 12.70 -0.05
C LEU A 389 7.26 13.45 1.05
N ARG A 390 6.79 14.60 1.55
CA ARG A 390 7.45 15.40 2.59
C ARG A 390 6.51 15.63 3.77
N ALA A 391 7.07 15.74 4.97
CA ALA A 391 6.30 16.05 6.16
C ALA A 391 5.77 17.49 6.07
N VAL A 392 4.51 17.68 6.49
CA VAL A 392 3.86 18.99 6.57
C VAL A 392 3.19 19.18 7.93
N ARG A 393 2.98 20.44 8.31
CA ARG A 393 2.23 20.85 9.51
C ARG A 393 1.07 21.77 9.14
N TRP A 394 -0.13 21.41 9.58
CA TRP A 394 -1.29 22.29 9.59
C TRP A 394 -1.52 22.83 11.00
N ARG A 395 -1.99 24.07 11.11
CA ARG A 395 -2.41 24.68 12.38
C ARG A 395 -3.85 25.10 12.29
N GLU A 396 -4.58 24.82 13.35
CA GLU A 396 -5.94 25.32 13.53
C GLU A 396 -5.96 26.85 13.66
N SER A 397 -6.82 27.49 12.88
CA SER A 397 -7.11 28.92 12.95
C SER A 397 -8.20 29.22 13.98
N GLU A 398 -8.49 30.51 14.21
CA GLU A 398 -9.52 30.93 15.16
C GLU A 398 -10.94 30.52 14.72
N GLU A 399 -11.15 30.33 13.41
CA GLU A 399 -12.40 29.84 12.81
C GLU A 399 -12.63 28.32 12.99
N GLY A 400 -11.67 27.62 13.62
CA GLY A 400 -11.75 26.19 13.94
C GLY A 400 -11.50 25.26 12.74
N VAL A 401 -10.72 25.72 11.76
CA VAL A 401 -10.31 24.97 10.55
C VAL A 401 -8.79 24.92 10.43
N PHE A 402 -8.25 23.97 9.68
CA PHE A 402 -6.81 23.95 9.39
C PHE A 402 -6.43 24.97 8.32
N GLY A 403 -5.46 25.84 8.64
CA GLY A 403 -4.81 26.72 7.67
C GLY A 403 -3.85 25.98 6.73
N ARG A 404 -3.17 26.73 5.86
CA ARG A 404 -2.27 26.17 4.82
C ARG A 404 -1.14 25.30 5.42
N PRO A 405 -0.80 24.15 4.84
CA PRO A 405 0.31 23.29 5.30
C PRO A 405 1.65 24.02 5.24
N THR A 406 2.45 23.99 6.33
CA THR A 406 3.87 24.38 6.31
C THR A 406 4.74 23.17 6.01
N ASP A 407 5.64 23.27 5.03
CA ASP A 407 6.64 22.23 4.71
C ASP A 407 7.71 22.04 5.80
N LEU A 408 7.86 20.80 6.26
CA LEU A 408 8.86 20.35 7.22
C LEU A 408 9.96 19.45 6.61
N GLY A 409 9.93 19.16 5.30
CA GLY A 409 10.97 18.37 4.62
C GLY A 409 10.90 16.86 4.91
N GLY A 410 12.07 16.22 5.03
CA GLY A 410 12.22 14.81 5.41
C GLY A 410 12.10 13.80 4.26
N GLY A 411 11.55 14.22 3.12
CA GLY A 411 11.25 13.33 2.00
C GLY A 411 12.46 12.62 1.36
N PRO A 412 12.24 11.46 0.71
CA PRO A 412 10.92 10.87 0.43
C PRO A 412 10.38 9.99 1.58
N LEU A 413 9.21 10.35 2.11
CA LEU A 413 8.55 9.65 3.22
C LEU A 413 7.40 8.76 2.74
N ALA A 414 7.22 7.65 3.45
CA ALA A 414 5.95 6.91 3.49
C ALA A 414 4.80 7.83 3.98
N PRO A 415 3.53 7.55 3.63
CA PRO A 415 2.44 8.53 3.74
C PRO A 415 1.95 8.86 5.17
N THR A 416 2.56 8.30 6.21
CA THR A 416 2.18 8.54 7.62
C THR A 416 3.41 8.77 8.49
N LEU A 417 3.22 9.58 9.54
CA LEU A 417 4.22 9.89 10.55
C LEU A 417 3.86 9.21 11.87
N GLY A 418 4.87 8.69 12.57
CA GLY A 418 4.79 8.51 14.01
C GLY A 418 5.02 9.85 14.71
N ALA A 419 4.46 10.04 15.91
CA ALA A 419 4.68 11.25 16.69
C ALA A 419 4.74 10.95 18.19
N ALA A 420 5.46 11.77 18.95
CA ALA A 420 5.44 11.78 20.40
C ALA A 420 5.66 13.21 20.93
N THR A 421 5.03 13.55 22.05
CA THR A 421 5.21 14.84 22.73
C THR A 421 6.11 14.66 23.94
N LEU A 422 7.22 15.40 24.01
CA LEU A 422 8.09 15.45 25.19
C LEU A 422 7.38 16.10 26.39
N SER A 423 7.87 15.85 27.59
CA SER A 423 7.33 16.43 28.84
C SER A 423 7.38 17.96 28.88
N ASP A 424 8.24 18.59 28.08
CA ASP A 424 8.35 20.04 27.89
C ASP A 424 7.45 20.59 26.74
N GLY A 425 6.57 19.75 26.18
CA GLY A 425 5.64 20.11 25.11
C GLY A 425 6.23 20.12 23.70
N ARG A 426 7.53 19.85 23.53
CA ARG A 426 8.15 19.75 22.19
C ARG A 426 7.70 18.49 21.46
N GLN A 427 7.47 18.63 20.16
CA GLN A 427 7.05 17.50 19.32
C GLN A 427 8.26 16.77 18.70
N LEU A 428 8.20 15.44 18.71
CA LEU A 428 9.03 14.55 17.90
C LEU A 428 8.17 13.97 16.79
N LEU A 429 8.64 14.03 15.55
CA LEU A 429 8.01 13.38 14.39
C LEU A 429 8.96 12.31 13.85
N PHE A 430 8.40 11.15 13.50
CA PHE A 430 9.12 9.99 12.99
C PHE A 430 8.57 9.63 11.62
N GLY A 431 9.44 9.46 10.63
CA GLY A 431 9.06 9.04 9.28
C GLY A 431 9.79 7.77 8.86
N LEU A 432 9.09 6.85 8.20
CA LEU A 432 9.73 5.83 7.38
C LEU A 432 10.14 6.48 6.05
N ARG A 433 11.44 6.56 5.79
CA ARG A 433 12.01 7.23 4.61
C ARG A 433 12.51 6.21 3.60
N LEU A 434 12.13 6.39 2.33
CA LEU A 434 12.71 5.67 1.21
C LEU A 434 14.04 6.36 0.86
N ALA A 435 15.10 5.94 1.55
CA ALA A 435 16.42 6.57 1.52
C ALA A 435 17.16 6.38 0.18
N ALA A 436 16.85 5.30 -0.55
CA ALA A 436 17.24 5.10 -1.94
C ALA A 436 16.22 4.17 -2.62
N LEU A 437 15.99 4.37 -3.93
CA LEU A 437 15.12 3.54 -4.77
C LEU A 437 15.55 3.70 -6.24
N GLU A 438 16.72 3.15 -6.59
CA GLU A 438 17.42 3.45 -7.86
C GLU A 438 17.07 2.52 -9.04
N GLY A 439 16.53 1.33 -8.73
CA GLY A 439 16.38 0.23 -9.68
C GLY A 439 17.73 -0.26 -10.25
N ARG A 440 17.70 -1.09 -11.29
CA ARG A 440 18.88 -1.48 -12.10
C ARG A 440 20.08 -2.03 -11.30
N GLY A 441 19.79 -2.76 -10.22
CA GLY A 441 20.77 -3.27 -9.26
C GLY A 441 21.44 -2.22 -8.37
N GLY A 442 20.90 -0.99 -8.33
CA GLY A 442 21.34 0.09 -7.45
C GLY A 442 20.77 0.00 -6.03
N SER A 443 20.97 1.07 -5.27
CA SER A 443 20.59 1.18 -3.86
C SER A 443 19.06 1.21 -3.68
N ASP A 444 18.58 0.44 -2.71
CA ASP A 444 17.15 0.25 -2.43
C ASP A 444 16.95 0.16 -0.91
N LEU A 445 16.88 1.31 -0.24
CA LEU A 445 17.11 1.46 1.21
C LEU A 445 15.93 2.13 1.90
N ARG A 446 15.55 1.62 3.08
CA ARG A 446 14.60 2.24 4.01
C ARG A 446 15.33 2.64 5.29
N GLU A 447 14.95 3.74 5.91
CA GLU A 447 15.36 4.08 7.27
C GLU A 447 14.22 4.75 8.05
N ILE A 448 14.36 4.80 9.36
CA ILE A 448 13.56 5.69 10.21
C ILE A 448 14.30 7.00 10.35
N ALA A 449 13.63 8.12 10.09
CA ALA A 449 14.13 9.47 10.28
C ALA A 449 13.35 10.20 11.39
N LEU A 450 14.02 11.09 12.12
CA LEU A 450 13.49 11.88 13.22
C LEU A 450 13.56 13.38 12.89
N LEU A 451 12.50 14.11 13.23
CA LEU A 451 12.48 15.57 13.32
C LEU A 451 12.09 16.00 14.73
N GLU A 452 12.99 16.67 15.44
CA GLU A 452 12.76 17.18 16.80
C GLU A 452 12.47 18.69 16.78
N GLN A 453 11.43 19.12 17.51
CA GLN A 453 11.12 20.54 17.71
C GLN A 453 12.14 21.18 18.67
N ARG A 454 12.55 22.43 18.41
CA ARG A 454 13.54 23.14 19.24
C ARG A 454 12.95 23.72 20.53
N ALA A 455 11.67 24.12 20.49
CA ALA A 455 10.89 24.64 21.60
C ALA A 455 9.40 24.35 21.33
N ALA A 456 8.57 24.20 22.37
CA ALA A 456 7.13 23.95 22.20
C ALA A 456 6.49 25.06 21.35
N GLY A 457 5.59 24.69 20.43
CA GLY A 457 5.02 25.61 19.43
C GLY A 457 6.02 26.22 18.41
N GLY A 458 7.33 26.03 18.58
CA GLY A 458 8.40 26.68 17.83
C GLY A 458 8.79 26.01 16.50
N LYS A 459 9.99 26.37 16.02
CA LYS A 459 10.63 25.80 14.82
C LYS A 459 11.20 24.40 15.09
N PHE A 460 11.32 23.59 14.04
CA PHE A 460 11.99 22.30 14.08
C PHE A 460 13.50 22.39 13.84
N GLY A 461 14.22 21.32 14.17
CA GLY A 461 15.62 21.09 13.81
C GLY A 461 15.80 20.67 12.35
N ALA A 462 16.94 20.06 12.05
CA ALA A 462 17.12 19.28 10.82
C ALA A 462 16.65 17.83 11.05
N TRP A 463 16.31 17.12 9.98
CA TRP A 463 16.05 15.68 10.05
C TRP A 463 17.34 14.91 10.37
N THR A 464 17.23 13.91 11.24
CA THR A 464 18.33 13.00 11.59
C THR A 464 17.93 11.55 11.33
N GLY A 465 18.86 10.75 10.81
CA GLY A 465 18.64 9.32 10.60
C GLY A 465 18.73 8.54 11.91
N LEU A 466 17.69 7.77 12.23
CA LEU A 466 17.73 6.73 13.25
C LEU A 466 18.09 5.35 12.65
N GLY A 467 18.33 5.27 11.34
CA GLY A 467 18.74 4.04 10.65
C GLY A 467 17.61 3.01 10.54
N ASN A 468 17.99 1.75 10.34
CA ASN A 468 17.08 0.62 10.16
C ASN A 468 17.32 -0.41 11.29
N PRO A 469 16.27 -1.04 11.88
CA PRO A 469 16.46 -2.17 12.81
C PRO A 469 17.05 -3.42 12.15
N GLU A 470 16.87 -3.61 10.84
CA GLU A 470 17.47 -4.69 10.05
C GLU A 470 18.82 -4.25 9.48
N THR A 471 19.84 -5.10 9.61
CA THR A 471 21.18 -4.86 9.03
C THR A 471 21.30 -5.33 7.58
N ASP A 472 20.49 -6.30 7.16
CA ASP A 472 20.41 -6.72 5.76
C ASP A 472 19.54 -5.74 4.94
N PRO A 473 20.04 -5.16 3.83
CA PRO A 473 19.29 -4.19 3.04
C PRO A 473 17.98 -4.73 2.46
N VAL A 474 17.89 -6.01 2.10
CA VAL A 474 16.69 -6.59 1.46
C VAL A 474 15.58 -6.79 2.48
N ARG A 475 15.91 -7.28 3.67
CA ARG A 475 15.04 -7.34 4.84
C ARG A 475 14.62 -5.95 5.29
N GLY A 476 15.56 -5.01 5.39
CA GLY A 476 15.31 -3.64 5.87
C GLY A 476 14.24 -2.87 5.10
N ARG A 477 13.88 -3.30 3.88
CA ARG A 477 12.73 -2.78 3.13
C ARG A 477 11.36 -3.11 3.74
N ARG A 478 11.23 -4.21 4.47
CA ARG A 478 9.97 -4.75 5.01
C ARG A 478 9.57 -4.13 6.35
N ILE A 479 10.38 -3.22 6.88
CA ILE A 479 10.02 -2.53 8.12
C ILE A 479 8.71 -1.74 7.97
N GLY A 480 7.98 -1.61 9.07
CA GLY A 480 6.76 -0.83 9.14
C GLY A 480 7.01 0.66 9.41
N VAL A 481 5.91 1.43 9.42
CA VAL A 481 5.94 2.82 9.85
C VAL A 481 6.14 2.94 11.37
N PRO A 482 6.88 3.95 11.86
CA PRO A 482 7.16 4.11 13.27
C PRO A 482 5.92 4.51 14.08
N VAL A 483 5.78 3.94 15.28
CA VAL A 483 4.87 4.44 16.32
C VAL A 483 5.66 4.75 17.58
N ALA A 484 5.27 5.78 18.32
CA ALA A 484 6.01 6.25 19.49
C ALA A 484 5.09 6.73 20.61
N VAL A 485 5.56 6.58 21.86
CA VAL A 485 4.91 7.14 23.05
C VAL A 485 5.95 7.68 24.02
N THR A 486 5.60 8.75 24.73
CA THR A 486 6.37 9.24 25.87
C THR A 486 5.83 8.58 27.13
N ALA A 487 6.67 7.84 27.83
CA ALA A 487 6.32 7.19 29.09
C ALA A 487 6.23 8.23 30.25
N PRO A 488 5.58 7.91 31.38
CA PRO A 488 5.49 8.82 32.54
C PRO A 488 6.84 9.26 33.12
N ASP A 489 7.91 8.48 32.90
CA ASP A 489 9.28 8.82 33.29
C ASP A 489 9.98 9.81 32.34
N GLY A 490 9.31 10.25 31.28
CA GLY A 490 9.80 11.20 30.28
C GLY A 490 10.60 10.59 29.13
N ARG A 491 10.88 9.28 29.13
CA ARG A 491 11.54 8.60 28.01
C ARG A 491 10.57 8.38 26.85
N VAL A 492 11.08 8.47 25.62
CA VAL A 492 10.28 8.17 24.42
C VAL A 492 10.61 6.77 23.93
N HIS A 493 9.61 5.91 23.88
CA HIS A 493 9.70 4.58 23.31
C HIS A 493 9.22 4.61 21.86
N LEU A 494 10.11 4.28 20.94
CA LEU A 494 9.85 4.12 19.51
C LEU A 494 9.75 2.63 19.18
N PHE A 495 8.75 2.25 18.39
CA PHE A 495 8.53 0.89 17.92
C PHE A 495 8.29 0.87 16.41
N VAL A 496 8.84 -0.16 15.77
CA VAL A 496 8.77 -0.38 14.33
C VAL A 496 8.58 -1.88 14.11
N ARG A 497 7.62 -2.25 13.25
CA ARG A 497 7.49 -3.63 12.78
C ARG A 497 8.73 -4.00 11.97
N ASP A 498 9.34 -5.15 12.25
CA ASP A 498 10.54 -5.61 11.53
C ASP A 498 10.22 -6.61 10.41
N ALA A 499 11.26 -7.04 9.67
CA ALA A 499 11.07 -7.96 8.54
C ALA A 499 10.84 -9.41 8.98
N GLY A 500 10.97 -9.71 10.28
CA GLY A 500 10.49 -10.95 10.90
C GLY A 500 8.99 -10.93 11.19
N GLN A 501 8.29 -9.83 10.88
CA GLN A 501 6.90 -9.58 11.27
C GLN A 501 6.70 -9.52 12.79
N GLY A 502 7.77 -9.31 13.57
CA GLY A 502 7.72 -8.93 14.97
C GLY A 502 7.84 -7.41 15.12
N ILE A 503 8.27 -6.93 16.29
CA ILE A 503 8.63 -5.52 16.48
C ILE A 503 10.05 -5.34 17.02
N SER A 504 10.65 -4.23 16.62
CA SER A 504 11.92 -3.71 17.11
C SER A 504 11.72 -2.35 17.77
N THR A 505 12.52 -2.04 18.80
CA THR A 505 12.39 -0.82 19.60
C THR A 505 13.68 -0.01 19.69
N ARG A 506 13.52 1.30 19.90
CA ARG A 506 14.57 2.26 20.22
C ARG A 506 14.04 3.22 21.31
N VAL A 507 14.87 3.62 22.28
CA VAL A 507 14.45 4.47 23.39
C VAL A 507 15.25 5.77 23.42
N ARG A 508 14.57 6.92 23.50
CA ARG A 508 15.17 8.24 23.76
C ARG A 508 15.24 8.46 25.26
N ASN A 509 16.44 8.63 25.78
CA ASN A 509 16.68 9.01 27.17
C ASN A 509 16.36 10.49 27.41
N LEU A 510 16.35 10.90 28.68
CA LEU A 510 16.09 12.28 29.11
C LEU A 510 17.15 13.27 28.59
N ASP A 511 18.39 12.82 28.41
CA ASP A 511 19.48 13.59 27.80
C ASP A 511 19.37 13.72 26.26
N GLY A 512 18.31 13.18 25.67
CA GLY A 512 18.07 13.18 24.23
C GLY A 512 18.82 12.12 23.42
N ARG A 513 19.67 11.31 24.05
CA ARG A 513 20.38 10.23 23.35
C ARG A 513 19.44 9.05 23.09
N TRP A 514 19.59 8.45 21.92
CA TRP A 514 18.85 7.26 21.54
C TRP A 514 19.68 5.99 21.78
N SER A 515 19.08 4.97 22.41
CA SER A 515 19.64 3.61 22.50
C SER A 515 20.00 3.04 21.12
N PRO A 516 20.75 1.93 21.01
CA PRO A 516 20.73 1.10 19.81
C PRO A 516 19.31 0.57 19.50
N TRP A 517 19.10 0.07 18.28
CA TRP A 517 17.94 -0.76 17.96
C TRP A 517 18.02 -2.10 18.71
N ARG A 518 16.88 -2.61 19.16
CA ARG A 518 16.76 -3.93 19.77
C ARG A 518 15.47 -4.60 19.30
N GLY A 519 15.59 -5.78 18.70
CA GLY A 519 14.44 -6.64 18.39
C GLY A 519 13.76 -7.13 19.66
N LEU A 520 12.42 -7.12 19.68
CA LEU A 520 11.61 -7.71 20.74
C LEU A 520 10.98 -9.04 20.32
N GLY A 521 11.03 -9.41 19.04
CA GLY A 521 10.43 -10.63 18.51
C GLY A 521 8.90 -10.60 18.60
N GLY A 522 8.28 -11.76 18.83
CA GLY A 522 6.82 -11.93 18.74
C GLY A 522 6.32 -11.92 17.28
N GLY A 523 5.01 -11.82 17.09
CA GLY A 523 4.37 -11.91 15.78
C GLY A 523 4.06 -13.35 15.32
N PRO A 524 3.65 -13.53 14.05
CA PRO A 524 3.66 -12.55 12.98
C PRO A 524 2.49 -11.55 13.04
N VAL A 525 2.78 -10.26 12.77
CA VAL A 525 1.76 -9.19 12.67
C VAL A 525 1.80 -8.41 11.35
N GLN A 526 0.68 -7.75 11.02
CA GLN A 526 0.61 -6.78 9.93
C GLN A 526 1.25 -5.43 10.31
N ASP A 527 1.23 -4.47 9.38
CA ASP A 527 1.33 -3.05 9.75
C ASP A 527 0.09 -2.61 10.58
N GLY A 528 0.16 -1.45 11.25
CA GLY A 528 -0.91 -0.97 12.12
C GLY A 528 -0.68 -1.26 13.60
N LEU A 529 0.56 -1.07 14.06
CA LEU A 529 0.91 -1.05 15.47
C LEU A 529 0.17 0.09 16.18
N THR A 530 -0.24 -0.14 17.43
CA THR A 530 -0.80 0.87 18.33
C THR A 530 0.00 0.85 19.62
N ALA A 531 0.75 1.93 19.89
CA ALA A 531 1.49 2.11 21.14
C ALA A 531 0.73 3.07 22.06
N VAL A 532 0.59 2.71 23.34
CA VAL A 532 -0.10 3.50 24.37
C VAL A 532 0.65 3.45 25.71
N VAL A 533 0.32 4.38 26.60
CA VAL A 533 0.62 4.25 28.03
C VAL A 533 -0.63 3.66 28.71
N GLY A 534 -0.48 2.56 29.44
CA GLY A 534 -1.56 1.82 30.10
C GLY A 534 -2.04 2.52 31.39
N ALA A 535 -3.13 2.01 31.98
CA ALA A 535 -3.61 2.54 33.26
C ALA A 535 -2.66 2.24 34.45
N ASP A 536 -1.77 1.26 34.28
CA ASP A 536 -0.65 0.94 35.18
C ASP A 536 0.56 1.88 35.03
N GLY A 537 0.52 2.82 34.07
CA GLY A 537 1.64 3.69 33.72
C GLY A 537 2.72 3.02 32.86
N GLY A 538 2.53 1.75 32.48
CA GLY A 538 3.40 0.99 31.59
C GLY A 538 3.27 1.44 30.14
N VAL A 539 4.23 1.05 29.30
CA VAL A 539 4.12 1.20 27.84
C VAL A 539 3.66 -0.13 27.25
N HIS A 540 2.64 -0.07 26.40
CA HIS A 540 2.04 -1.23 25.75
C HIS A 540 2.01 -1.02 24.24
N VAL A 541 2.27 -2.07 23.48
CA VAL A 541 2.14 -2.08 22.01
C VAL A 541 1.24 -3.23 21.61
N TYR A 542 0.21 -2.93 20.82
CA TYR A 542 -0.74 -3.89 20.28
C TYR A 542 -0.65 -3.92 18.75
N ALA A 543 -0.87 -5.09 18.14
CA ALA A 543 -0.89 -5.22 16.69
C ALA A 543 -1.78 -6.39 16.22
N PRO A 544 -2.36 -6.30 15.01
CA PRO A 544 -3.13 -7.38 14.42
C PRO A 544 -2.24 -8.53 13.97
N GLY A 545 -2.37 -9.68 14.63
CA GLY A 545 -1.76 -10.94 14.23
C GLY A 545 -2.67 -11.80 13.37
N ARG A 546 -2.11 -12.89 12.86
CA ARG A 546 -2.84 -13.88 12.04
C ARG A 546 -3.82 -14.73 12.87
N ASP A 547 -3.55 -14.82 14.15
CA ASP A 547 -4.07 -15.79 15.12
C ASP A 547 -4.67 -15.13 16.38
N THR A 548 -4.23 -13.92 16.72
CA THR A 548 -4.70 -13.16 17.89
C THR A 548 -4.29 -11.68 17.78
N VAL A 549 -4.68 -10.85 18.75
CA VAL A 549 -4.02 -9.57 19.01
C VAL A 549 -2.68 -9.84 19.71
N HIS A 550 -1.57 -9.47 19.07
CA HIS A 550 -0.25 -9.56 19.72
C HIS A 550 -0.03 -8.34 20.61
N HIS A 551 0.66 -8.54 21.73
CA HIS A 551 0.93 -7.52 22.73
C HIS A 551 2.39 -7.60 23.20
N TRP A 552 3.02 -6.43 23.39
CA TRP A 552 4.37 -6.27 23.93
C TRP A 552 4.42 -5.16 24.97
N THR A 553 5.38 -5.29 25.88
CA THR A 553 5.91 -4.19 26.71
C THR A 553 7.35 -3.86 26.25
N PRO A 554 8.00 -2.80 26.75
CA PRO A 554 9.43 -2.55 26.50
C PRO A 554 10.38 -3.69 26.91
N GLN A 555 9.91 -4.71 27.65
CA GLN A 555 10.70 -5.86 28.05
C GLN A 555 10.66 -6.98 27.01
N GLY A 556 9.61 -7.09 26.19
CA GLY A 556 9.41 -8.16 25.21
C GLY A 556 7.93 -8.45 24.94
N PRO A 557 7.62 -9.59 24.31
CA PRO A 557 6.25 -10.05 24.10
C PRO A 557 5.56 -10.33 25.44
N ALA A 558 4.30 -9.92 25.56
CA ALA A 558 3.47 -10.10 26.74
C ALA A 558 2.08 -10.65 26.32
N PRO A 559 1.97 -11.91 25.90
CA PRO A 559 0.78 -12.45 25.25
C PRO A 559 -0.50 -12.33 26.10
N LEU A 560 -1.61 -11.99 25.45
CA LEU A 560 -2.94 -11.96 26.06
C LEU A 560 -3.74 -13.20 25.65
N ALA A 561 -4.35 -13.87 26.62
CA ALA A 561 -5.09 -15.11 26.40
C ALA A 561 -6.54 -14.86 25.94
N GLY A 562 -7.06 -15.73 25.09
CA GLY A 562 -8.49 -15.79 24.75
C GLY A 562 -9.04 -14.64 23.89
N LEU A 563 -8.18 -13.81 23.30
CA LEU A 563 -8.61 -12.73 22.41
C LEU A 563 -9.02 -13.28 21.03
N PRO A 564 -10.19 -12.87 20.49
CA PRO A 564 -10.53 -13.12 19.09
C PRO A 564 -9.49 -12.57 18.10
N VAL A 565 -9.40 -13.21 16.93
CA VAL A 565 -8.54 -12.75 15.82
C VAL A 565 -8.99 -11.34 15.37
N PRO A 566 -8.07 -10.36 15.26
CA PRO A 566 -8.36 -9.07 14.66
C PRO A 566 -8.26 -9.12 13.13
N ALA A 567 -9.14 -8.40 12.44
CA ALA A 567 -9.09 -8.22 10.99
C ALA A 567 -8.33 -6.96 10.55
N ASP A 568 -8.26 -5.95 11.42
CA ASP A 568 -7.64 -4.64 11.18
C ASP A 568 -6.84 -4.18 12.41
N ALA A 569 -6.14 -3.04 12.28
CA ALA A 569 -5.42 -2.40 13.37
C ALA A 569 -6.27 -2.25 14.64
N VAL A 570 -5.64 -2.56 15.79
CA VAL A 570 -6.29 -2.61 17.11
C VAL A 570 -6.19 -1.24 17.78
N ALA A 571 -7.34 -0.64 18.11
CA ALA A 571 -7.38 0.57 18.93
C ALA A 571 -7.28 0.23 20.41
N ALA A 572 -6.72 1.12 21.22
CA ALA A 572 -6.67 1.00 22.68
C ALA A 572 -7.07 2.31 23.35
N ALA A 573 -7.86 2.25 24.42
CA ALA A 573 -8.13 3.40 25.29
C ALA A 573 -8.25 2.93 26.75
N GLY A 574 -7.26 3.31 27.57
CA GLY A 574 -6.96 2.58 28.80
C GLY A 574 -6.71 1.10 28.48
N ASP A 575 -7.17 0.21 29.36
CA ASP A 575 -6.96 -1.23 29.21
C ASP A 575 -7.99 -1.91 28.26
N ARG A 576 -8.83 -1.12 27.57
CA ARG A 576 -9.85 -1.62 26.63
C ARG A 576 -9.31 -1.59 25.21
N LEU A 577 -9.30 -2.74 24.54
CA LEU A 577 -8.96 -2.86 23.12
C LEU A 577 -10.23 -2.92 22.27
N TYR A 578 -10.18 -2.31 21.09
CA TYR A 578 -11.28 -2.24 20.12
C TYR A 578 -10.80 -2.63 18.71
N TYR A 579 -11.46 -3.61 18.11
CA TYR A 579 -11.16 -4.10 16.75
C TYR A 579 -12.35 -4.87 16.18
N ARG A 580 -12.32 -5.21 14.90
CA ARG A 580 -13.31 -6.10 14.26
C ARG A 580 -12.72 -7.49 14.07
N THR A 581 -13.55 -8.51 14.25
CA THR A 581 -13.22 -9.89 13.88
C THR A 581 -13.38 -10.11 12.37
N PRO A 582 -12.82 -11.21 11.81
CA PRO A 582 -12.79 -11.41 10.36
C PRO A 582 -14.19 -11.49 9.76
N ALA A 583 -14.38 -10.83 8.61
CA ALA A 583 -15.65 -10.63 7.90
C ALA A 583 -16.81 -10.06 8.74
N SER A 584 -16.54 -9.51 9.93
CA SER A 584 -17.55 -8.98 10.85
C SER A 584 -17.69 -7.47 10.72
N SER A 585 -18.94 -6.98 10.73
CA SER A 585 -19.20 -5.54 10.86
C SER A 585 -19.19 -5.08 12.32
N ALA A 586 -19.43 -5.99 13.27
CA ALA A 586 -19.54 -5.69 14.69
C ALA A 586 -18.18 -5.40 15.33
N LEU A 587 -18.18 -4.47 16.30
CA LEU A 587 -16.98 -4.12 17.06
C LEU A 587 -16.81 -5.03 18.27
N THR A 588 -15.65 -5.69 18.36
CA THR A 588 -15.20 -6.37 19.57
C THR A 588 -14.59 -5.34 20.53
N ALA A 589 -14.98 -5.42 21.80
CA ALA A 589 -14.33 -4.71 22.90
C ALA A 589 -13.89 -5.74 23.95
N THR A 590 -12.61 -5.75 24.32
CA THR A 590 -12.02 -6.86 25.13
C THR A 590 -12.38 -6.84 26.61
N ALA A 591 -12.87 -5.71 27.12
CA ALA A 591 -13.32 -5.54 28.50
C ALA A 591 -14.51 -4.58 28.54
N GLY A 592 -15.27 -4.60 29.64
CA GLY A 592 -16.47 -3.78 29.85
C GLY A 592 -17.69 -4.23 29.01
N PRO A 593 -18.76 -3.42 28.96
CA PRO A 593 -19.96 -3.76 28.20
C PRO A 593 -19.69 -3.74 26.68
N ALA A 594 -20.46 -4.57 25.96
CA ALA A 594 -20.48 -4.63 24.50
C ALA A 594 -20.81 -3.27 23.87
N VAL A 595 -20.29 -3.02 22.66
CA VAL A 595 -20.35 -1.70 22.00
C VAL A 595 -20.97 -1.84 20.61
N GLY A 596 -22.18 -1.29 20.44
CA GLY A 596 -22.84 -1.22 19.14
C GLY A 596 -22.20 -0.16 18.24
N PHE A 597 -21.21 -0.56 17.43
CA PHE A 597 -20.51 0.34 16.50
C PHE A 597 -20.23 -0.36 15.14
N PRO A 598 -21.27 -0.71 14.38
CA PRO A 598 -21.15 -1.52 13.16
C PRO A 598 -20.46 -0.73 12.04
N GLY A 599 -19.55 -1.36 11.30
CA GLY A 599 -18.75 -0.72 10.27
C GLY A 599 -17.78 -1.67 9.58
N TYR A 600 -16.72 -1.13 8.99
CA TYR A 600 -15.58 -1.91 8.48
C TYR A 600 -14.28 -1.10 8.66
N GLY A 601 -13.13 -1.74 8.48
CA GLY A 601 -11.83 -1.07 8.65
C GLY A 601 -11.47 -0.81 10.12
N PRO A 602 -10.37 -0.08 10.36
CA PRO A 602 -9.90 0.24 11.70
C PRO A 602 -10.85 1.17 12.47
N VAL A 603 -10.69 1.17 13.80
CA VAL A 603 -11.30 2.16 14.71
C VAL A 603 -10.17 2.94 15.38
N THR A 604 -10.41 4.21 15.69
CA THR A 604 -9.55 5.00 16.57
C THR A 604 -10.30 5.28 17.87
N ALA A 605 -9.60 5.15 19.00
CA ALA A 605 -10.16 5.39 20.32
C ALA A 605 -9.36 6.50 21.03
N ASP A 606 -10.05 7.42 21.69
CA ASP A 606 -9.43 8.39 22.60
C ASP A 606 -10.40 8.70 23.75
N GLY A 607 -9.99 8.37 24.98
CA GLY A 607 -10.84 8.39 26.16
C GLY A 607 -12.16 7.63 25.94
N PRO A 608 -13.34 8.26 26.15
CA PRO A 608 -14.63 7.63 25.96
C PRO A 608 -15.14 7.65 24.50
N TYR A 609 -14.33 8.10 23.53
CA TYR A 609 -14.75 8.31 22.15
C TYR A 609 -14.17 7.26 21.21
N LEU A 610 -14.98 6.80 20.26
CA LEU A 610 -14.58 5.91 19.16
C LEU A 610 -14.91 6.58 17.83
N LEU A 611 -13.99 6.52 16.87
CA LEU A 611 -14.14 7.02 15.50
C LEU A 611 -13.91 5.87 14.51
N GLY A 612 -14.73 5.78 13.47
CA GLY A 612 -14.57 4.79 12.40
C GLY A 612 -15.48 5.08 11.21
N ARG A 613 -15.53 4.16 10.25
CA ARG A 613 -16.47 4.19 9.12
C ARG A 613 -17.68 3.30 9.41
N ASP A 614 -18.86 3.67 8.89
CA ASP A 614 -20.00 2.75 8.78
C ASP A 614 -19.86 1.87 7.52
N ALA A 615 -20.79 0.93 7.29
CA ALA A 615 -20.74 0.03 6.14
C ALA A 615 -20.81 0.73 4.76
N SER A 616 -21.19 2.01 4.71
CA SER A 616 -21.16 2.83 3.48
C SER A 616 -19.86 3.62 3.29
N GLY A 617 -18.94 3.57 4.26
CA GLY A 617 -17.70 4.35 4.27
C GLY A 617 -17.81 5.71 4.95
N ARG A 618 -19.02 6.12 5.34
CA ARG A 618 -19.25 7.41 5.98
C ARG A 618 -18.69 7.41 7.41
N LEU A 619 -18.01 8.49 7.78
CA LEU A 619 -17.45 8.64 9.12
C LEU A 619 -18.56 8.69 10.18
N GLN A 620 -18.31 7.98 11.28
CA GLN A 620 -19.17 7.90 12.45
C GLN A 620 -18.34 7.97 13.74
N LEU A 621 -18.92 8.57 14.76
CA LEU A 621 -18.33 8.73 16.08
C LEU A 621 -19.31 8.33 17.17
N LEU A 622 -18.83 7.56 18.13
CA LEU A 622 -19.56 7.11 19.31
C LEU A 622 -18.90 7.67 20.57
N ARG A 623 -19.71 7.99 21.59
CA ARG A 623 -19.27 8.37 22.94
C ARG A 623 -19.85 7.37 23.94
N GLY A 624 -19.02 6.53 24.55
CA GLY A 624 -19.45 5.46 25.45
C GLY A 624 -20.51 4.57 24.81
N GLY A 625 -21.53 4.16 25.58
CA GLY A 625 -22.71 3.47 25.06
C GLY A 625 -23.81 4.39 24.50
N GLY A 626 -23.46 5.61 24.08
CA GLY A 626 -24.41 6.62 23.61
C GLY A 626 -24.90 6.44 22.17
N ARG A 627 -25.56 7.47 21.64
CA ARG A 627 -25.99 7.49 20.22
C ARG A 627 -24.80 7.78 19.30
N ILE A 628 -24.68 7.00 18.22
CA ILE A 628 -23.73 7.27 17.13
C ILE A 628 -24.07 8.60 16.45
N GLN A 629 -23.06 9.45 16.24
CA GLN A 629 -23.12 10.62 15.38
C GLN A 629 -22.42 10.31 14.06
N HIS A 630 -23.02 10.64 12.92
CA HIS A 630 -22.37 10.47 11.62
C HIS A 630 -21.99 11.84 11.05
N ALA A 631 -20.85 11.92 10.35
CA ALA A 631 -20.42 13.11 9.64
C ALA A 631 -21.38 13.50 8.49
N ALA A 632 -21.21 14.69 7.94
CA ALA A 632 -21.90 15.09 6.70
C ALA A 632 -21.53 14.13 5.55
N ARG A 633 -22.46 13.84 4.65
CA ARG A 633 -22.26 12.84 3.56
C ARG A 633 -21.17 13.24 2.57
N ASP A 634 -20.92 14.55 2.43
CA ASP A 634 -19.92 15.11 1.56
C ASP A 634 -18.51 15.15 2.20
N LEU A 635 -18.39 14.89 3.51
CA LEU A 635 -17.09 14.76 4.19
C LEU A 635 -16.51 13.37 3.90
N VAL A 636 -15.85 13.26 2.75
CA VAL A 636 -15.15 12.05 2.32
C VAL A 636 -13.69 12.12 2.77
N SER A 637 -13.23 11.05 3.42
CA SER A 637 -11.90 10.92 4.01
C SER A 637 -11.14 9.75 3.42
N LEU A 638 -9.81 9.89 3.36
CA LEU A 638 -8.88 8.76 3.25
C LEU A 638 -8.95 7.87 4.51
N ASP A 639 -8.29 6.71 4.51
CA ASP A 639 -8.28 5.80 5.66
C ASP A 639 -7.57 6.38 6.89
N GLY A 640 -7.86 5.82 8.07
CA GLY A 640 -7.18 6.18 9.31
C GLY A 640 -7.34 7.63 9.77
N PRO A 641 -8.58 8.20 9.79
CA PRO A 641 -8.81 9.51 10.37
C PRO A 641 -8.44 9.50 11.86
N ALA A 642 -7.77 10.55 12.31
CA ALA A 642 -7.38 10.70 13.70
C ALA A 642 -8.52 11.23 14.56
N LEU A 643 -8.47 10.89 15.85
CA LEU A 643 -9.38 11.33 16.88
C LEU A 643 -8.57 11.96 18.02
N ARG A 644 -9.04 13.09 18.54
CA ARG A 644 -8.51 13.71 19.76
C ARG A 644 -9.64 14.07 20.71
N ALA A 645 -9.58 13.58 21.94
CA ALA A 645 -10.38 14.07 23.04
C ALA A 645 -9.81 15.42 23.52
N THR A 646 -10.65 16.45 23.59
CA THR A 646 -10.29 17.78 24.14
C THR A 646 -11.26 18.16 25.26
N PRO A 647 -10.95 19.15 26.10
CA PRO A 647 -11.89 19.65 27.12
C PRO A 647 -13.24 20.13 26.54
N SER A 648 -13.25 20.60 25.29
CA SER A 648 -14.48 21.03 24.60
C SER A 648 -15.34 19.84 24.12
N GLY A 649 -14.70 18.73 23.76
CA GLY A 649 -15.32 17.55 23.15
C GLY A 649 -14.35 16.79 22.25
N PRO A 650 -14.83 15.77 21.52
CA PRO A 650 -14.01 15.07 20.54
C PRO A 650 -13.81 15.93 19.29
N VAL A 651 -12.63 15.84 18.70
CA VAL A 651 -12.32 16.38 17.38
C VAL A 651 -11.76 15.27 16.52
N ALA A 652 -12.37 15.03 15.35
CA ALA A 652 -11.85 14.14 14.34
C ALA A 652 -11.11 14.95 13.27
N ALA A 653 -10.05 14.38 12.69
CA ALA A 653 -9.31 14.97 11.58
C ALA A 653 -8.90 13.91 10.56
N GLY A 654 -8.63 14.33 9.34
CA GLY A 654 -8.10 13.45 8.30
C GLY A 654 -7.83 14.22 7.03
N LEU A 655 -7.48 13.49 5.98
CA LEU A 655 -7.29 14.02 4.63
C LEU A 655 -8.50 13.67 3.76
N SER A 656 -8.85 14.56 2.85
CA SER A 656 -9.80 14.30 1.76
C SER A 656 -9.09 13.75 0.52
N PRO A 657 -9.81 13.23 -0.50
CA PRO A 657 -9.23 12.89 -1.80
C PRO A 657 -8.53 14.06 -2.52
N ALA A 658 -8.82 15.31 -2.13
CA ALA A 658 -8.11 16.51 -2.59
C ALA A 658 -6.75 16.73 -1.89
N ALA A 659 -6.31 15.78 -1.04
CA ALA A 659 -5.20 15.91 -0.10
C ALA A 659 -5.30 17.12 0.86
N ARG A 660 -6.49 17.72 0.98
CA ARG A 660 -6.76 18.80 1.93
C ARG A 660 -7.13 18.20 3.29
N PRO A 661 -6.60 18.75 4.41
CA PRO A 661 -7.00 18.33 5.74
C PRO A 661 -8.41 18.82 6.04
N TRP A 662 -9.08 18.15 6.98
CA TRP A 662 -10.38 18.58 7.50
C TRP A 662 -10.43 18.41 9.02
N LEU A 663 -11.31 19.18 9.66
CA LEU A 663 -11.68 19.03 11.07
C LEU A 663 -13.18 18.79 11.17
N TRP A 664 -13.58 17.80 11.97
CA TRP A 664 -14.98 17.54 12.29
C TRP A 664 -15.15 17.51 13.80
N ARG A 665 -16.03 18.40 14.29
CA ARG A 665 -16.46 18.48 15.68
C ARG A 665 -17.91 18.02 15.77
N PRO A 666 -18.18 16.79 16.23
CA PRO A 666 -19.54 16.33 16.48
C PRO A 666 -20.21 17.24 17.51
N THR A 667 -21.37 17.79 17.16
CA THR A 667 -22.13 18.68 18.04
C THR A 667 -22.51 17.96 19.34
N ARG A 668 -22.46 18.65 20.47
CA ARG A 668 -23.15 18.21 21.69
C ARG A 668 -24.65 18.27 21.44
N SER A 669 -25.27 17.21 20.93
CA SER A 669 -26.70 17.23 20.62
C SER A 669 -27.52 17.23 21.91
N THR A 670 -27.93 18.41 22.36
CA THR A 670 -29.35 18.62 22.66
C THR A 670 -30.15 18.35 21.36
N GLY A 671 -31.43 18.00 21.47
CA GLY A 671 -32.19 17.40 20.36
C GLY A 671 -32.17 18.21 19.05
N THR A 672 -32.20 17.49 17.93
CA THR A 672 -32.38 17.97 16.54
C THR A 672 -31.36 18.99 16.00
N GLY A 673 -30.38 18.49 15.22
CA GLY A 673 -29.47 19.31 14.41
C GLY A 673 -28.38 18.47 13.77
N SER A 674 -28.20 18.56 12.45
CA SER A 674 -27.07 17.93 11.74
C SER A 674 -25.79 18.76 11.93
N GLY A 675 -24.77 18.20 12.58
CA GLY A 675 -23.50 18.89 12.81
C GLY A 675 -22.80 19.32 11.51
N THR A 676 -22.39 20.59 11.44
CA THR A 676 -21.69 21.16 10.28
C THR A 676 -20.25 20.66 10.20
N ALA A 677 -19.92 19.93 9.15
CA ALA A 677 -18.53 19.82 8.70
C ALA A 677 -18.13 21.14 8.03
N ARG A 678 -16.98 21.71 8.39
CA ARG A 678 -16.39 22.87 7.69
C ARG A 678 -15.22 22.38 6.85
N LYS A 679 -15.35 22.51 5.52
CA LYS A 679 -14.28 22.28 4.55
C LYS A 679 -13.55 23.59 4.25
N VAL A 680 -12.32 23.46 3.72
CA VAL A 680 -11.53 24.52 3.09
C VAL A 680 -11.30 24.17 1.62
#